data_AF-A0A7L6N2I9-F1
#
_entry.id   AF-A0A7L6N2I9-F1
#
_cell.length_a   1.000
_cell.length_b   1.000
_cell.length_c   1.000
_cell.angle_alpha   90.00
_cell.angle_beta   90.00
_cell.angle_gamma   90.00
#
_symmetry.space_group_name_H-M   'P 1'
#
loop_
_entity.id
_entity.type
_entity.pdbx_description
1 polymer ?
#
loop_
_entity_poly.entity_id
_entity_poly.type
_entity_poly.pdbx_seq_one_letter_code
_entity_poly.pdbx_strand_id
1 'polypeptide(L)'
;MKNYDCIIIGDDIYALIIALFLTRKMRDILLINKLSPYKQNTEKSSVEFNKKNYEFSYDSEAVLTGLDEYGLTEAFLEDLDLLKDLEYIKLDNDFVVTKDGQRKTKANHFNDFKIYLMRYYPKAIKEIKLFFEDLERHYLNYREQYLNLLHNNDYTLSSLMVEWGDYNLKELLDSYFDDSSIINEFKTNAFINGLDINKVSAYNFFSNYFIGLKSGFYYIKTPVEKLRALILEKIKLSSKHSIVDTEITNIVTNEHKVEYIEDEKGKKYTGKYYFVSDHPIEFYNDYFKDLNEHVRKLKQYYPNINSPVVKRTMYLVFDPIPKDIGIEQLIYYYQDNDSDTEKIIKIFNYSEIDKSDKSIGKLCLDFTYDKTKGFNEDNILDKLVLAFPKLKWLDIGISYGEETPYLAMLRERRLRKLSITDLIDYESLNHINVYDNLFIGGAFIRPEASLYGKIHQAIVTADKIEDGLYFKEEDEEFYYSNEEVLMMLRQNYDDTYFGKKEVHINFQIGKSAYFFRIKGKNIIIHSGRYSNPDLSIFTSNDRLTDLIFKRRSYKEIIKSDFFKWMGSEETKKAFLKSFDLDDRYRENTLQSFKSPFKKFGLFYVNTWMFFIALAAFLLNYFEGIYIFFPLAILLMVMILYKKIKLRKMNIFESLIFLIILGLGISSIFVKEVNLLTKDHLILGPITLLMFISVIINKPLVKNSLVYDYSKEFVQTKLFLSMTNGLTFIWAFIYLTIIFGPFFTGERHMSVLYNFVFVGLFLTHYYPSIYVNTSIKKS
;
A
#
# COMPACT_ATOMS: atom_id res chain seq x y z
N MET A 1 20.05 -19.42 -9.98
CA MET A 1 18.78 -18.94 -10.54
C MET A 1 18.55 -17.54 -10.02
N LYS A 2 18.10 -16.60 -10.85
CA LYS A 2 17.78 -15.24 -10.37
C LYS A 2 16.42 -15.32 -9.67
N ASN A 3 16.36 -14.92 -8.42
CA ASN A 3 15.12 -14.88 -7.64
C ASN A 3 14.52 -13.48 -7.75
N TYR A 4 13.29 -13.36 -8.24
CA TYR A 4 12.58 -12.09 -8.36
C TYR A 4 11.76 -11.81 -7.09
N ASP A 5 11.49 -10.55 -6.80
CA ASP A 5 10.54 -10.19 -5.74
C ASP A 5 9.12 -10.58 -6.17
N CYS A 6 8.76 -10.30 -7.43
CA CYS A 6 7.46 -10.69 -7.98
C CYS A 6 7.56 -11.10 -9.46
N ILE A 7 6.87 -12.16 -9.83
CA ILE A 7 6.65 -12.56 -11.22
C ILE A 7 5.21 -12.21 -11.60
N ILE A 8 5.03 -11.47 -12.70
CA ILE A 8 3.75 -10.96 -13.17
C ILE A 8 3.49 -11.55 -14.54
N ILE A 9 2.35 -12.21 -14.72
CA ILE A 9 1.93 -12.85 -15.96
C ILE A 9 0.70 -12.12 -16.49
N GLY A 10 0.81 -11.54 -17.69
CA GLY A 10 -0.31 -10.87 -18.39
C GLY A 10 0.11 -9.57 -19.07
N ASP A 11 -0.61 -9.20 -20.13
CA ASP A 11 -0.36 -8.03 -20.96
C ASP A 11 -1.49 -6.98 -20.98
N ASP A 12 -2.48 -7.13 -20.11
CA ASP A 12 -3.57 -6.15 -19.95
C ASP A 12 -3.19 -4.98 -19.03
N ILE A 13 -4.04 -3.94 -18.99
CA ILE A 13 -3.82 -2.75 -18.16
C ILE A 13 -3.69 -3.11 -16.67
N TYR A 14 -4.41 -4.12 -16.18
CA TYR A 14 -4.39 -4.51 -14.76
C TYR A 14 -3.01 -5.04 -14.37
N ALA A 15 -2.49 -6.02 -15.12
CA ALA A 15 -1.17 -6.61 -14.89
C ALA A 15 -0.04 -5.57 -15.06
N LEU A 16 -0.13 -4.73 -16.09
CA LEU A 16 0.87 -3.72 -16.39
C LEU A 16 0.93 -2.61 -15.33
N ILE A 17 -0.21 -2.22 -14.76
CA ILE A 17 -0.24 -1.26 -13.64
C ILE A 17 0.40 -1.86 -12.38
N ILE A 18 0.15 -3.14 -12.07
CA ILE A 18 0.84 -3.83 -10.96
C ILE A 18 2.35 -3.82 -11.18
N ALA A 19 2.79 -4.19 -12.39
CA ALA A 19 4.20 -4.21 -12.75
C ALA A 19 4.86 -2.84 -12.61
N LEU A 20 4.22 -1.80 -13.13
CA LEU A 20 4.72 -0.42 -13.03
C LEU A 20 4.77 0.05 -11.59
N PHE A 21 3.71 -0.21 -10.80
CA PHE A 21 3.66 0.16 -9.38
C PHE A 21 4.82 -0.46 -8.61
N LEU A 22 4.97 -1.79 -8.67
CA LEU A 22 6.04 -2.50 -7.96
C LEU A 22 7.44 -2.07 -8.43
N THR A 23 7.62 -1.84 -9.73
CA THR A 23 8.89 -1.35 -10.28
C THR A 23 9.23 0.04 -9.73
N ARG A 24 8.24 0.94 -9.62
CA ARG A 24 8.44 2.29 -9.06
C ARG A 24 8.73 2.28 -7.56
N LYS A 25 8.26 1.25 -6.84
CA LYS A 25 8.66 0.98 -5.44
C LYS A 25 9.97 0.17 -5.33
N MET A 26 10.77 0.12 -6.39
CA MET A 26 12.11 -0.47 -6.39
C MET A 26 12.13 -1.99 -6.10
N ARG A 27 11.10 -2.72 -6.56
CA ARG A 27 11.06 -4.20 -6.51
C ARG A 27 11.64 -4.82 -7.78
N ASP A 28 12.36 -5.93 -7.65
CA ASP A 28 12.90 -6.71 -8.78
C ASP A 28 11.79 -7.59 -9.35
N ILE A 29 11.23 -7.21 -10.51
CA ILE A 29 10.11 -7.92 -11.12
C ILE A 29 10.50 -8.66 -12.39
N LEU A 30 9.77 -9.73 -12.69
CA LEU A 30 9.74 -10.38 -14.00
C LEU A 30 8.35 -10.21 -14.60
N LEU A 31 8.25 -9.57 -15.76
CA LEU A 31 7.00 -9.49 -16.52
C LEU A 31 7.02 -10.52 -17.66
N ILE A 32 6.09 -11.46 -17.61
CA ILE A 32 5.85 -12.43 -18.67
C ILE A 32 4.66 -11.94 -19.48
N ASN A 33 4.96 -11.44 -20.67
CA ASN A 33 4.02 -10.76 -21.54
C ASN A 33 3.21 -11.79 -22.35
N LYS A 34 2.41 -12.59 -21.63
CA LYS A 34 1.45 -13.53 -22.18
C LYS A 34 0.13 -12.81 -22.47
N LEU A 35 -0.52 -13.18 -23.57
CA LEU A 35 -1.84 -12.67 -23.92
C LEU A 35 -2.85 -12.99 -22.79
N SER A 36 -3.38 -11.95 -22.15
CA SER A 36 -4.45 -12.08 -21.16
C SER A 36 -5.81 -12.20 -21.85
N PRO A 37 -6.74 -13.04 -21.34
CA PRO A 37 -8.13 -13.05 -21.84
C PRO A 37 -8.86 -11.73 -21.60
N TYR A 38 -8.36 -10.87 -20.72
CA TYR A 38 -8.91 -9.54 -20.41
C TYR A 38 -8.19 -8.42 -21.15
N LYS A 39 -7.37 -8.74 -22.15
CA LYS A 39 -6.70 -7.73 -22.98
C LYS A 39 -7.74 -6.96 -23.79
N GLN A 40 -7.95 -5.72 -23.39
CA GLN A 40 -8.77 -4.76 -24.12
C GLN A 40 -8.05 -4.32 -25.39
N ASN A 41 -8.74 -4.21 -26.52
CA ASN A 41 -8.19 -3.59 -27.71
C ASN A 41 -9.14 -2.50 -28.20
N THR A 42 -8.57 -1.46 -28.81
CA THR A 42 -9.30 -0.52 -29.63
C THR A 42 -9.80 -1.28 -30.84
N GLU A 43 -11.11 -1.37 -30.96
CA GLU A 43 -11.75 -2.09 -32.04
C GLU A 43 -11.57 -1.34 -33.36
N LYS A 44 -11.18 -2.08 -34.40
CA LYS A 44 -11.07 -1.56 -35.76
C LYS A 44 -12.14 -2.19 -36.62
N SER A 45 -12.99 -1.35 -37.20
CA SER A 45 -14.05 -1.79 -38.11
C SER A 45 -14.09 -0.93 -39.36
N SER A 46 -14.62 -1.48 -40.45
CA SER A 46 -14.88 -0.75 -41.70
C SER A 46 -16.35 -0.90 -42.06
N VAL A 47 -16.97 0.21 -42.44
CA VAL A 47 -18.34 0.25 -42.97
C VAL A 47 -18.29 0.63 -44.44
N GLU A 48 -18.86 -0.19 -45.30
CA GLU A 48 -19.06 0.17 -46.71
C GLU A 48 -20.34 1.01 -46.83
N PHE A 49 -20.21 2.22 -47.38
CA PHE A 49 -21.34 3.11 -47.66
C PHE A 49 -21.07 3.90 -48.95
N ASN A 50 -22.03 3.93 -49.88
CA ASN A 50 -21.88 4.59 -51.19
C ASN A 50 -20.60 4.18 -51.95
N LYS A 51 -20.25 2.89 -51.93
CA LYS A 51 -19.04 2.31 -52.55
C LYS A 51 -17.70 2.86 -52.01
N LYS A 52 -17.72 3.44 -50.81
CA LYS A 52 -16.54 3.86 -50.07
C LYS A 52 -16.49 3.11 -48.74
N ASN A 53 -15.28 2.82 -48.28
CA ASN A 53 -15.05 2.23 -46.97
C ASN A 53 -14.69 3.32 -45.96
N TYR A 54 -15.36 3.30 -44.82
CA TYR A 54 -15.10 4.22 -43.71
C TYR A 54 -14.58 3.44 -42.53
N GLU A 55 -13.37 3.77 -42.11
CA GLU A 55 -12.70 3.12 -40.98
C GLU A 55 -13.13 3.75 -39.65
N PHE A 56 -13.22 2.89 -38.63
CA PHE A 56 -13.47 3.21 -37.24
C PHE A 56 -12.33 2.64 -36.40
N SER A 57 -11.93 3.40 -35.39
CA SER A 57 -11.02 2.97 -34.32
C SER A 57 -11.66 3.41 -33.00
N TYR A 58 -12.36 2.49 -32.33
CA TYR A 58 -13.25 2.79 -31.21
C TYR A 58 -12.93 1.97 -29.98
N ASP A 59 -12.88 2.65 -28.82
CA ASP A 59 -12.76 1.99 -27.51
C ASP A 59 -14.05 2.23 -26.71
N SER A 60 -14.80 1.14 -26.50
CA SER A 60 -16.07 1.15 -25.78
C SER A 60 -15.91 1.37 -24.26
N GLU A 61 -14.69 1.28 -23.72
CA GLU A 61 -14.41 1.41 -22.27
C GLU A 61 -13.52 2.61 -21.94
N ALA A 62 -13.49 3.63 -22.81
CA ALA A 62 -12.63 4.81 -22.68
C ALA A 62 -13.10 5.87 -21.66
N VAL A 63 -14.06 5.58 -20.78
CA VAL A 63 -14.50 6.54 -19.74
C VAL A 63 -13.75 6.30 -18.44
N LEU A 64 -13.13 7.35 -17.91
CA LEU A 64 -12.39 7.34 -16.65
C LEU A 64 -12.88 8.46 -15.73
N THR A 65 -12.84 8.23 -14.41
CA THR A 65 -13.26 9.21 -13.40
C THR A 65 -12.10 9.69 -12.55
N GLY A 66 -12.21 10.89 -12.00
CA GLY A 66 -11.31 11.37 -10.95
C GLY A 66 -10.00 12.00 -11.41
N LEU A 67 -9.97 12.63 -12.59
CA LEU A 67 -8.79 13.33 -13.13
C LEU A 67 -8.73 14.83 -12.78
N ASP A 68 -9.72 15.38 -12.07
CA ASP A 68 -9.59 16.72 -11.49
C ASP A 68 -8.45 16.76 -10.46
N GLU A 69 -7.86 17.94 -10.25
CA GLU A 69 -6.80 18.18 -9.25
C GLU A 69 -7.23 17.65 -7.88
N TYR A 70 -6.33 16.94 -7.19
CA TYR A 70 -6.57 16.28 -5.90
C TYR A 70 -7.54 15.09 -5.94
N GLY A 71 -7.95 14.64 -7.12
CA GLY A 71 -8.71 13.41 -7.34
C GLY A 71 -7.89 12.16 -7.04
N LEU A 72 -8.56 11.05 -6.68
CA LEU A 72 -7.85 9.81 -6.33
C LEU A 72 -7.16 9.18 -7.56
N THR A 73 -7.85 9.13 -8.70
CA THR A 73 -7.28 8.60 -9.95
C THR A 73 -6.13 9.47 -10.44
N GLU A 74 -6.25 10.79 -10.33
CA GLU A 74 -5.19 11.76 -10.62
C GLU A 74 -3.93 11.47 -9.79
N ALA A 75 -4.06 11.37 -8.46
CA ALA A 75 -2.95 11.03 -7.57
C ALA A 75 -2.29 9.68 -7.91
N PHE A 76 -3.08 8.67 -8.27
CA PHE A 76 -2.58 7.35 -8.69
C PHE A 76 -1.79 7.42 -10.00
N LEU A 77 -2.34 8.10 -11.01
CA LEU A 77 -1.66 8.25 -12.29
C LEU A 77 -0.42 9.16 -12.19
N GLU A 78 -0.43 10.13 -11.29
CA GLU A 78 0.75 10.94 -10.97
C GLU A 78 1.84 10.10 -10.28
N ASP A 79 1.49 9.29 -9.26
CA ASP A 79 2.48 8.41 -8.59
C ASP A 79 3.07 7.40 -9.57
N LEU A 80 2.33 7.01 -10.62
CA LEU A 80 2.79 6.14 -11.70
C LEU A 80 3.49 6.88 -12.87
N ASP A 81 3.51 8.22 -12.86
CA ASP A 81 4.00 9.08 -13.95
C ASP A 81 3.28 8.85 -15.29
N LEU A 82 1.99 8.55 -15.28
CA LEU A 82 1.18 8.33 -16.49
C LEU A 82 0.31 9.53 -16.87
N LEU A 83 0.01 10.43 -15.92
CA LEU A 83 -0.97 11.51 -16.11
C LEU A 83 -0.62 12.44 -17.29
N LYS A 84 0.67 12.78 -17.46
CA LYS A 84 1.15 13.69 -18.50
C LYS A 84 1.04 13.13 -19.92
N ASP A 85 0.95 11.81 -20.04
CA ASP A 85 0.94 11.10 -21.32
C ASP A 85 -0.50 10.80 -21.81
N LEU A 86 -1.51 11.20 -21.03
CA LEU A 86 -2.93 10.97 -21.31
C LEU A 86 -3.60 12.20 -21.93
N GLU A 87 -4.17 12.00 -23.11
CA GLU A 87 -5.11 12.94 -23.73
C GLU A 87 -6.56 12.58 -23.37
N TYR A 88 -7.34 13.55 -22.90
CA TYR A 88 -8.72 13.35 -22.46
C TYR A 88 -9.63 14.57 -22.69
N ILE A 89 -10.95 14.35 -22.64
CA ILE A 89 -11.99 15.38 -22.69
C ILE A 89 -12.84 15.27 -21.42
N LYS A 90 -13.09 16.39 -20.74
CA LYS A 90 -14.02 16.43 -19.60
C LYS A 90 -15.47 16.32 -20.08
N LEU A 91 -16.27 15.50 -19.40
CA LEU A 91 -17.68 15.28 -19.67
C LEU A 91 -18.52 15.98 -18.60
N ASP A 92 -18.83 17.26 -18.81
CA ASP A 92 -19.55 18.08 -17.83
C ASP A 92 -21.03 17.69 -17.67
N ASN A 93 -21.61 17.03 -18.68
CA ASN A 93 -22.99 16.58 -18.67
C ASN A 93 -23.15 15.20 -19.33
N ASP A 94 -24.08 14.43 -18.80
CA ASP A 94 -24.63 13.23 -19.41
C ASP A 94 -25.90 13.58 -20.19
N PHE A 95 -26.00 13.09 -21.43
CA PHE A 95 -27.19 13.24 -22.26
C PHE A 95 -27.96 11.93 -22.29
N VAL A 96 -29.17 11.93 -21.77
CA VAL A 96 -30.01 10.73 -21.65
C VAL A 96 -31.15 10.80 -22.65
N VAL A 97 -31.34 9.72 -23.40
CA VAL A 97 -32.53 9.50 -24.23
C VAL A 97 -33.47 8.60 -23.45
N THR A 98 -34.67 9.09 -23.14
CA THR A 98 -35.71 8.28 -22.50
C THR A 98 -36.33 7.30 -23.51
N LYS A 99 -37.00 6.27 -23.00
CA LYS A 99 -37.80 5.33 -23.78
C LYS A 99 -38.85 5.96 -24.70
N ASP A 100 -39.27 7.20 -24.43
CA ASP A 100 -40.24 7.95 -25.22
C ASP A 100 -39.56 8.86 -26.27
N GLY A 101 -38.23 8.78 -26.40
CA GLY A 101 -37.42 9.58 -27.33
C GLY A 101 -37.11 10.98 -26.81
N GLN A 102 -37.49 11.31 -25.58
CA GLN A 102 -37.19 12.60 -24.99
C GLN A 102 -35.73 12.66 -24.55
N ARG A 103 -35.09 13.80 -24.78
CA ARG A 103 -33.69 14.04 -24.40
C ARG A 103 -33.63 14.84 -23.10
N LYS A 104 -32.92 14.31 -22.12
CA LYS A 104 -32.63 14.95 -20.84
C LYS A 104 -31.13 15.22 -20.73
N THR A 105 -30.78 16.30 -20.07
CA THR A 105 -29.39 16.62 -19.73
C THR A 105 -29.23 16.51 -18.22
N LYS A 106 -28.24 15.75 -17.77
CA LYS A 106 -27.89 15.56 -16.36
C LYS A 106 -26.50 16.13 -16.12
N ALA A 107 -26.36 16.95 -15.08
CA ALA A 107 -25.05 17.48 -14.73
C ALA A 107 -24.17 16.40 -14.11
N ASN A 108 -22.89 16.36 -14.49
CA ASN A 108 -21.89 15.42 -13.98
C ASN A 108 -21.06 16.01 -12.83
N HIS A 109 -21.70 16.87 -12.03
CA HIS A 109 -21.12 17.48 -10.84
C HIS A 109 -21.99 17.23 -9.62
N PHE A 110 -21.35 16.93 -8.49
CA PHE A 110 -22.02 16.46 -7.28
C PHE A 110 -23.17 17.36 -6.83
N ASN A 111 -22.93 18.67 -6.69
CA ASN A 111 -23.95 19.61 -6.24
C ASN A 111 -25.03 19.87 -7.30
N ASP A 112 -24.65 19.94 -8.57
CA ASP A 112 -25.59 20.20 -9.65
C ASP A 112 -26.51 19.00 -9.89
N PHE A 113 -25.99 17.79 -9.77
CA PHE A 113 -26.78 16.56 -9.82
C PHE A 113 -27.75 16.46 -8.63
N LYS A 114 -27.31 16.83 -7.43
CA LYS A 114 -28.19 16.94 -6.25
C LYS A 114 -29.34 17.93 -6.50
N ILE A 115 -29.01 19.11 -7.03
CA ILE A 115 -29.99 20.16 -7.34
C ILE A 115 -30.95 19.69 -8.44
N TYR A 116 -30.44 19.01 -9.47
CA TYR A 116 -31.25 18.38 -10.51
C TYR A 116 -32.28 17.42 -9.91
N LEU A 117 -31.85 16.46 -9.08
CA LEU A 117 -32.76 15.51 -8.44
C LEU A 117 -33.80 16.23 -7.55
N MET A 118 -33.38 17.22 -6.76
CA MET A 118 -34.30 17.98 -5.91
C MET A 118 -35.35 18.77 -6.70
N ARG A 119 -35.02 19.25 -7.91
CA ARG A 119 -35.95 19.97 -8.79
C ARG A 119 -36.95 19.04 -9.46
N TYR A 120 -36.50 17.88 -9.96
CA TYR A 120 -37.35 16.92 -10.65
C TYR A 120 -38.18 16.05 -9.70
N TYR A 121 -37.71 15.83 -8.47
CA TYR A 121 -38.34 14.97 -7.47
C TYR A 121 -38.58 15.73 -6.15
N PRO A 122 -39.41 16.80 -6.14
CA PRO A 122 -39.55 17.68 -4.99
C PRO A 122 -40.16 16.99 -3.76
N LYS A 123 -40.86 15.87 -3.94
CA LYS A 123 -41.43 15.07 -2.85
C LYS A 123 -40.37 14.31 -2.04
N ALA A 124 -39.21 14.03 -2.64
CA ALA A 124 -38.13 13.24 -2.05
C ALA A 124 -36.93 14.11 -1.61
N ILE A 125 -37.11 15.43 -1.43
CA ILE A 125 -36.01 16.35 -1.13
C ILE A 125 -35.26 15.97 0.15
N LYS A 126 -35.95 15.48 1.18
CA LYS A 126 -35.32 15.14 2.46
C LYS A 126 -34.43 13.91 2.31
N GLU A 127 -34.95 12.91 1.61
CA GLU A 127 -34.33 11.65 1.27
C GLU A 127 -33.10 11.88 0.38
N ILE A 128 -33.24 12.72 -0.65
CA ILE A 128 -32.11 13.13 -1.52
C ILE A 128 -31.03 13.84 -0.72
N LYS A 129 -31.40 14.74 0.21
CA LYS A 129 -30.41 15.43 1.04
C LYS A 129 -29.64 14.46 1.94
N LEU A 130 -30.36 13.57 2.62
CA LEU A 130 -29.77 12.53 3.48
C LEU A 130 -28.81 11.64 2.68
N PHE A 131 -29.26 11.13 1.53
CA PHE A 131 -28.44 10.30 0.66
C PHE A 131 -27.15 11.00 0.24
N PHE A 132 -27.22 12.27 -0.19
CA PHE A 132 -26.03 13.03 -0.58
C PHE A 132 -25.09 13.38 0.58
N GLU A 133 -25.60 13.49 1.81
CA GLU A 133 -24.75 13.64 3.00
C GLU A 133 -23.98 12.35 3.30
N ASP A 134 -24.64 11.20 3.22
CA ASP A 134 -24.00 9.88 3.37
C ASP A 134 -22.95 9.65 2.28
N LEU A 135 -23.27 10.06 1.06
CA LEU A 135 -22.36 9.98 -0.06
C LEU A 135 -21.09 10.81 0.07
N GLU A 136 -21.24 12.03 0.57
CA GLU A 136 -20.09 12.89 0.83
C GLU A 136 -19.17 12.27 1.89
N ARG A 137 -19.75 11.69 2.94
CA ARG A 137 -19.00 10.92 3.95
C ARG A 137 -18.30 9.72 3.34
N HIS A 138 -19.00 8.93 2.52
CA HIS A 138 -18.41 7.78 1.83
C HIS A 138 -17.23 8.19 0.94
N TYR A 139 -17.40 9.22 0.11
CA TYR A 139 -16.35 9.74 -0.77
C TYR A 139 -15.11 10.18 0.00
N LEU A 140 -15.28 10.98 1.07
CA LEU A 140 -14.17 11.47 1.88
C LEU A 140 -13.41 10.31 2.53
N ASN A 141 -14.12 9.36 3.13
CA ASN A 141 -13.52 8.20 3.78
C ASN A 141 -12.78 7.31 2.78
N TYR A 142 -13.40 7.04 1.62
CA TYR A 142 -12.80 6.23 0.56
C TYR A 142 -11.52 6.89 0.02
N ARG A 143 -11.58 8.19 -0.31
CA ARG A 143 -10.42 8.94 -0.80
C ARG A 143 -9.29 8.97 0.25
N GLU A 144 -9.61 9.26 1.50
CA GLU A 144 -8.62 9.30 2.59
C GLU A 144 -7.95 7.94 2.80
N GLN A 145 -8.73 6.86 2.86
CA GLN A 145 -8.21 5.50 2.98
C GLN A 145 -7.20 5.17 1.88
N TYR A 146 -7.58 5.37 0.62
CA TYR A 146 -6.78 4.95 -0.52
C TYR A 146 -5.55 5.84 -0.73
N LEU A 147 -5.62 7.14 -0.38
CA LEU A 147 -4.44 8.01 -0.34
C LEU A 147 -3.49 7.62 0.80
N ASN A 148 -4.01 7.26 1.97
CA ASN A 148 -3.19 6.79 3.08
C ASN A 148 -2.52 5.45 2.77
N LEU A 149 -3.22 4.53 2.09
CA LEU A 149 -2.66 3.28 1.57
C LEU A 149 -1.49 3.56 0.61
N LEU A 150 -1.68 4.46 -0.36
CA LEU A 150 -0.64 4.86 -1.31
C LEU A 150 0.63 5.42 -0.63
N HIS A 151 0.46 6.11 0.50
CA HIS A 151 1.54 6.79 1.22
C HIS A 151 2.03 6.04 2.47
N ASN A 152 1.51 4.83 2.72
CA ASN A 152 1.81 4.03 3.90
C ASN A 152 1.56 4.79 5.23
N ASN A 153 0.42 5.48 5.29
CA ASN A 153 -0.09 6.13 6.49
C ASN A 153 -1.18 5.27 7.15
N ASP A 154 -1.33 5.39 8.47
CA ASP A 154 -2.43 4.75 9.20
C ASP A 154 -3.79 5.25 8.66
N TYR A 155 -4.74 4.32 8.50
CA TYR A 155 -6.10 4.63 8.11
C TYR A 155 -7.11 3.76 8.87
N THR A 156 -8.36 4.23 8.93
CA THR A 156 -9.48 3.45 9.47
C THR A 156 -10.58 3.32 8.44
N LEU A 157 -11.32 2.21 8.51
CA LEU A 157 -12.49 1.99 7.68
C LEU A 157 -13.74 2.50 8.40
N SER A 158 -14.57 3.24 7.68
CA SER A 158 -15.85 3.71 8.23
C SER A 158 -16.91 2.60 8.17
N SER A 159 -17.82 2.59 9.15
CA SER A 159 -18.95 1.65 9.18
C SER A 159 -19.83 1.75 7.92
N LEU A 160 -19.94 2.96 7.36
CA LEU A 160 -20.70 3.23 6.14
C LEU A 160 -20.16 2.47 4.92
N MET A 161 -18.84 2.38 4.77
CA MET A 161 -18.22 1.64 3.68
C MET A 161 -18.48 0.13 3.79
N VAL A 162 -18.50 -0.40 5.03
CA VAL A 162 -18.84 -1.80 5.30
C VAL A 162 -20.30 -2.08 4.94
N GLU A 163 -21.21 -1.23 5.43
CA GLU A 163 -22.65 -1.36 5.20
C GLU A 163 -22.97 -1.37 3.69
N TRP A 164 -22.35 -0.48 2.91
CA TRP A 164 -22.60 -0.41 1.47
C TRP A 164 -22.04 -1.60 0.70
N GLY A 165 -21.02 -2.28 1.24
CA GLY A 165 -20.50 -3.55 0.72
C GLY A 165 -21.47 -4.73 0.87
N ASP A 166 -22.50 -4.62 1.71
CA ASP A 166 -23.49 -5.68 1.94
C ASP A 166 -24.62 -5.67 0.89
N TYR A 167 -24.81 -4.55 0.20
CA TYR A 167 -25.96 -4.31 -0.67
C TYR A 167 -25.64 -4.45 -2.16
N ASN A 168 -26.62 -4.92 -2.93
CA ASN A 168 -26.65 -4.60 -4.35
C ASN A 168 -27.14 -3.16 -4.55
N LEU A 169 -26.92 -2.60 -5.74
CA LEU A 169 -27.25 -1.21 -6.02
C LEU A 169 -28.74 -0.90 -5.80
N LYS A 170 -29.63 -1.82 -6.17
CA LYS A 170 -31.08 -1.64 -5.97
C LYS A 170 -31.46 -1.63 -4.49
N GLU A 171 -30.97 -2.61 -3.72
CA GLU A 171 -31.24 -2.73 -2.28
C GLU A 171 -30.80 -1.47 -1.52
N LEU A 172 -29.64 -0.90 -1.89
CA LEU A 172 -29.17 0.34 -1.28
C LEU A 172 -30.02 1.54 -1.70
N LEU A 173 -30.35 1.69 -2.99
CA LEU A 173 -31.18 2.82 -3.44
C LEU A 173 -32.61 2.76 -2.87
N ASP A 174 -33.20 1.55 -2.77
CA ASP A 174 -34.52 1.32 -2.15
C ASP A 174 -34.53 1.70 -0.65
N SER A 175 -33.37 1.68 0.04
CA SER A 175 -33.32 2.08 1.46
C SER A 175 -33.43 3.60 1.66
N TYR A 176 -33.18 4.39 0.61
CA TYR A 176 -33.32 5.85 0.63
C TYR A 176 -34.55 6.34 -0.13
N PHE A 177 -34.95 5.67 -1.21
CA PHE A 177 -35.95 6.19 -2.15
C PHE A 177 -37.09 5.20 -2.39
N ASP A 178 -38.32 5.62 -2.09
CA ASP A 178 -39.53 4.88 -2.47
C ASP A 178 -39.88 5.03 -3.97
N ASP A 179 -39.41 6.09 -4.63
CA ASP A 179 -39.72 6.40 -6.03
C ASP A 179 -38.72 5.74 -6.98
N SER A 180 -39.18 4.69 -7.69
CA SER A 180 -38.41 3.99 -8.73
C SER A 180 -37.87 4.90 -9.84
N SER A 181 -38.49 6.07 -10.06
CA SER A 181 -38.03 7.06 -11.03
C SER A 181 -36.68 7.67 -10.65
N ILE A 182 -36.43 7.87 -9.35
CA ILE A 182 -35.14 8.36 -8.82
C ILE A 182 -34.07 7.27 -8.98
N ILE A 183 -34.43 6.02 -8.67
CA ILE A 183 -33.52 4.87 -8.82
C ILE A 183 -33.03 4.74 -10.27
N ASN A 184 -33.93 4.94 -11.23
CA ASN A 184 -33.60 4.90 -12.65
C ASN A 184 -32.60 5.99 -13.09
N GLU A 185 -32.53 7.15 -12.40
CA GLU A 185 -31.55 8.20 -12.72
C GLU A 185 -30.10 7.72 -12.49
N PHE A 186 -29.89 6.79 -11.55
CA PHE A 186 -28.59 6.19 -11.27
C PHE A 186 -28.24 5.02 -12.18
N LYS A 187 -29.21 4.43 -12.88
CA LYS A 187 -28.99 3.30 -13.80
C LYS A 187 -28.39 3.73 -15.14
N THR A 188 -28.70 4.94 -15.58
CA THR A 188 -28.32 5.44 -16.90
C THR A 188 -27.04 6.28 -16.83
N ASN A 189 -25.89 5.61 -16.96
CA ASN A 189 -24.54 6.19 -16.95
C ASN A 189 -23.54 5.34 -17.76
N ALA A 190 -22.28 5.79 -17.83
CA ALA A 190 -21.21 5.15 -18.59
C ALA A 190 -20.86 3.70 -18.21
N PHE A 191 -21.18 3.26 -17.00
CA PHE A 191 -20.57 2.06 -16.43
C PHE A 191 -21.53 0.89 -16.25
N ILE A 192 -22.79 1.18 -15.93
CA ILE A 192 -23.78 0.12 -15.63
C ILE A 192 -25.02 0.16 -16.53
N ASN A 193 -25.08 1.06 -17.51
CA ASN A 193 -26.25 1.11 -18.39
C ASN A 193 -26.40 -0.21 -19.16
N GLY A 194 -27.62 -0.71 -19.29
CA GLY A 194 -27.93 -2.03 -19.85
C GLY A 194 -27.71 -3.23 -18.90
N LEU A 195 -27.09 -3.04 -17.71
CA LEU A 195 -26.95 -4.11 -16.72
C LEU A 195 -28.17 -4.21 -15.78
N ASP A 196 -28.31 -5.39 -15.16
CA ASP A 196 -29.28 -5.62 -14.08
C ASP A 196 -28.73 -5.07 -12.76
N ILE A 197 -29.34 -4.01 -12.23
CA ILE A 197 -28.91 -3.34 -11.00
C ILE A 197 -28.95 -4.24 -9.76
N ASN A 198 -29.70 -5.35 -9.79
CA ASN A 198 -29.70 -6.34 -8.69
C ASN A 198 -28.41 -7.15 -8.63
N LYS A 199 -27.63 -7.15 -9.73
CA LYS A 199 -26.34 -7.85 -9.86
C LYS A 199 -25.15 -6.91 -9.71
N VAL A 200 -25.38 -5.61 -9.56
CA VAL A 200 -24.34 -4.59 -9.41
C VAL A 200 -24.01 -4.41 -7.93
N SER A 201 -22.72 -4.48 -7.59
CA SER A 201 -22.21 -4.10 -6.27
C SER A 201 -22.40 -2.61 -6.01
N ALA A 202 -23.14 -2.26 -4.95
CA ALA A 202 -23.37 -0.87 -4.58
C ALA A 202 -22.06 -0.15 -4.24
N TYR A 203 -21.21 -0.82 -3.45
CA TYR A 203 -19.89 -0.32 -3.07
C TYR A 203 -18.99 -0.01 -4.27
N ASN A 204 -18.85 -0.94 -5.22
CA ASN A 204 -17.98 -0.75 -6.39
C ASN A 204 -18.51 0.36 -7.30
N PHE A 205 -19.83 0.37 -7.55
CA PHE A 205 -20.47 1.39 -8.36
C PHE A 205 -20.25 2.78 -7.77
N PHE A 206 -20.54 2.96 -6.48
CA PHE A 206 -20.47 4.27 -5.84
C PHE A 206 -19.05 4.74 -5.52
N SER A 207 -18.09 3.82 -5.36
CA SER A 207 -16.67 4.17 -5.34
C SER A 207 -16.28 4.90 -6.63
N ASN A 208 -16.67 4.39 -7.80
CA ASN A 208 -16.36 5.02 -9.10
C ASN A 208 -17.25 6.24 -9.40
N TYR A 209 -18.58 6.06 -9.36
CA TYR A 209 -19.53 7.06 -9.84
C TYR A 209 -19.42 8.38 -9.06
N PHE A 210 -19.18 8.33 -7.74
CA PHE A 210 -19.06 9.56 -6.94
C PHE A 210 -17.68 10.21 -7.00
N ILE A 211 -16.62 9.43 -7.23
CA ILE A 211 -15.35 10.03 -7.63
C ILE A 211 -15.53 10.79 -8.94
N GLY A 212 -16.32 10.26 -9.89
CA GLY A 212 -16.68 11.01 -11.09
C GLY A 212 -17.45 12.30 -10.80
N LEU A 213 -18.46 12.26 -9.92
CA LEU A 213 -19.25 13.47 -9.58
C LEU A 213 -18.45 14.52 -8.80
N LYS A 214 -17.48 14.12 -7.98
CA LYS A 214 -16.64 15.02 -7.16
C LYS A 214 -15.37 15.48 -7.87
N SER A 215 -14.81 14.65 -8.73
CA SER A 215 -13.49 14.84 -9.36
C SER A 215 -13.48 14.62 -10.88
N GLY A 216 -14.67 14.69 -11.51
CA GLY A 216 -14.86 14.75 -12.95
C GLY A 216 -14.95 13.40 -13.65
N PHE A 217 -15.76 13.37 -14.72
CA PHE A 217 -15.84 12.28 -15.69
C PHE A 217 -15.11 12.67 -16.96
N TYR A 218 -14.42 11.72 -17.57
CA TYR A 218 -13.51 11.97 -18.68
C TYR A 218 -13.60 10.91 -19.75
N TYR A 219 -13.60 11.33 -21.01
CA TYR A 219 -13.38 10.46 -22.16
C TYR A 219 -11.89 10.48 -22.52
N ILE A 220 -11.24 9.32 -22.46
CA ILE A 220 -9.83 9.15 -22.80
C ILE A 220 -9.70 9.01 -24.31
N LYS A 221 -9.00 9.96 -24.94
CA LYS A 221 -8.69 9.92 -26.38
C LYS A 221 -7.54 8.99 -26.70
N THR A 222 -6.66 8.78 -25.72
CA THR A 222 -5.48 7.96 -25.87
C THR A 222 -5.90 6.50 -26.06
N PRO A 223 -5.55 5.85 -27.19
CA PRO A 223 -5.90 4.45 -27.41
C PRO A 223 -5.29 3.54 -26.33
N VAL A 224 -6.01 2.50 -25.92
CA VAL A 224 -5.56 1.60 -24.85
C VAL A 224 -4.22 0.91 -25.17
N GLU A 225 -3.95 0.63 -26.45
CA GLU A 225 -2.67 0.10 -26.92
C GLU A 225 -1.52 1.06 -26.67
N LYS A 226 -1.76 2.37 -26.92
CA LYS A 226 -0.75 3.41 -26.69
C LYS A 226 -0.47 3.53 -25.20
N LEU A 227 -1.51 3.47 -24.36
CA LEU A 227 -1.35 3.45 -22.90
C LEU A 227 -0.54 2.23 -22.43
N ARG A 228 -0.83 1.01 -22.93
CA ARG A 228 -0.04 -0.18 -22.62
C ARG A 228 1.42 -0.04 -23.03
N ALA A 229 1.67 0.45 -24.25
CA ALA A 229 3.03 0.66 -24.74
C ALA A 229 3.81 1.64 -23.86
N LEU A 230 3.18 2.75 -23.44
CA LEU A 230 3.77 3.72 -22.51
C LEU A 230 4.11 3.10 -21.15
N ILE A 231 3.21 2.28 -20.59
CA ILE A 231 3.47 1.57 -19.33
C ILE A 231 4.66 0.63 -19.48
N LEU A 232 4.70 -0.17 -20.56
CA LEU A 232 5.80 -1.08 -20.86
C LEU A 232 7.13 -0.33 -21.02
N GLU A 233 7.15 0.82 -21.67
CA GLU A 233 8.35 1.66 -21.78
C GLU A 233 8.82 2.16 -20.42
N LYS A 234 7.90 2.65 -19.56
CA LYS A 234 8.25 3.10 -18.19
C LYS A 234 8.78 1.97 -17.31
N ILE A 235 8.26 0.75 -17.46
CA ILE A 235 8.80 -0.46 -16.81
C ILE A 235 10.23 -0.72 -17.30
N LYS A 236 10.45 -0.76 -18.63
CA LYS A 236 11.78 -0.98 -19.25
C LYS A 236 12.82 0.05 -18.84
N LEU A 237 12.43 1.32 -18.68
CA LEU A 237 13.30 2.39 -18.21
C LEU A 237 13.68 2.23 -16.73
N SER A 238 12.81 1.58 -15.95
CA SER A 238 12.94 1.51 -14.50
C SER A 238 13.60 0.22 -14.00
N SER A 239 13.48 -0.90 -14.74
CA SER A 239 14.17 -2.16 -14.44
C SER A 239 15.00 -2.66 -15.64
N LYS A 240 16.29 -2.98 -15.41
CA LYS A 240 17.14 -3.67 -16.41
C LYS A 240 16.74 -5.12 -16.69
N HIS A 241 15.67 -5.64 -16.08
CA HIS A 241 15.24 -7.03 -16.11
C HIS A 241 13.72 -7.09 -16.19
N SER A 242 13.05 -8.03 -16.85
CA SER A 242 13.41 -8.89 -17.97
C SER A 242 12.05 -9.24 -18.56
N ILE A 243 11.51 -8.35 -19.40
CA ILE A 243 10.24 -8.67 -20.07
C ILE A 243 10.53 -9.86 -20.98
N VAL A 244 9.78 -10.94 -20.80
CA VAL A 244 9.91 -12.15 -21.62
C VAL A 244 8.58 -12.42 -22.29
N ASP A 245 8.62 -12.54 -23.61
CA ASP A 245 7.51 -13.03 -24.40
C ASP A 245 7.62 -14.57 -24.44
N THR A 246 6.93 -15.25 -23.53
CA THR A 246 6.89 -16.72 -23.46
C THR A 246 5.57 -17.20 -22.85
N GLU A 247 5.16 -18.42 -23.17
CA GLU A 247 4.03 -19.08 -22.52
C GLU A 247 4.49 -19.91 -21.32
N ILE A 248 3.64 -19.94 -20.29
CA ILE A 248 3.81 -20.78 -19.11
C ILE A 248 3.15 -22.12 -19.37
N THR A 249 3.90 -23.20 -19.16
CA THR A 249 3.40 -24.57 -19.35
C THR A 249 3.11 -25.27 -18.03
N ASN A 250 3.79 -24.88 -16.95
CA ASN A 250 3.65 -25.55 -15.66
C ASN A 250 3.90 -24.61 -14.48
N ILE A 251 3.19 -24.83 -13.37
CA ILE A 251 3.35 -24.12 -12.10
C ILE A 251 3.61 -25.17 -11.03
N VAL A 252 4.79 -25.12 -10.43
CA VAL A 252 5.22 -26.10 -9.42
C VAL A 252 5.03 -25.52 -8.03
N THR A 253 4.34 -26.27 -7.18
CA THR A 253 3.96 -25.85 -5.82
C THR A 253 4.45 -26.82 -4.78
N ASN A 254 4.72 -26.31 -3.58
CA ASN A 254 5.06 -27.09 -2.40
C ASN A 254 4.24 -26.57 -1.22
N GLU A 255 3.55 -27.48 -0.53
CA GLU A 255 2.60 -27.18 0.54
C GLU A 255 1.60 -26.07 0.14
N HIS A 256 1.83 -24.84 0.62
CA HIS A 256 0.97 -23.68 0.43
C HIS A 256 1.65 -22.55 -0.37
N LYS A 257 2.75 -22.82 -1.07
CA LYS A 257 3.46 -21.81 -1.90
C LYS A 257 3.81 -22.33 -3.29
N VAL A 258 3.85 -21.40 -4.25
CA VAL A 258 4.45 -21.61 -5.58
C VAL A 258 5.97 -21.52 -5.43
N GLU A 259 6.68 -22.58 -5.84
CA GLU A 259 8.15 -22.60 -5.82
C GLU A 259 8.74 -21.96 -7.08
N TYR A 260 8.23 -22.36 -8.25
CA TYR A 260 8.67 -21.83 -9.54
C TYR A 260 7.63 -22.07 -10.64
N ILE A 261 7.78 -21.33 -11.73
CA ILE A 261 7.04 -21.52 -12.98
C ILE A 261 8.00 -21.96 -14.09
N GLU A 262 7.49 -22.78 -15.01
CA GLU A 262 8.22 -23.27 -16.18
C GLU A 262 7.62 -22.71 -17.47
N ASP A 263 8.48 -22.22 -18.36
CA ASP A 263 8.07 -21.84 -19.71
C ASP A 263 8.10 -23.02 -20.70
N GLU A 264 7.55 -22.79 -21.90
CA GLU A 264 7.57 -23.73 -23.05
C GLU A 264 8.96 -24.27 -23.42
N LYS A 265 10.04 -23.57 -23.05
CA LYS A 265 11.44 -23.97 -23.30
C LYS A 265 12.05 -24.74 -22.11
N GLY A 266 11.25 -25.03 -21.08
CA GLY A 266 11.68 -25.71 -19.86
C GLY A 266 12.53 -24.83 -18.94
N LYS A 267 12.56 -23.52 -19.16
CA LYS A 267 13.31 -22.59 -18.29
C LYS A 267 12.46 -22.24 -17.06
N LYS A 268 13.12 -22.32 -15.90
CA LYS A 268 12.52 -22.12 -14.59
C LYS A 268 12.68 -20.68 -14.12
N TYR A 269 11.59 -20.08 -13.65
CA TYR A 269 11.58 -18.76 -13.03
C TYR A 269 11.09 -18.86 -11.59
N THR A 270 11.85 -18.29 -10.66
CA THR A 270 11.55 -18.26 -9.23
C THR A 270 11.28 -16.83 -8.78
N GLY A 271 10.18 -16.61 -8.09
CA GLY A 271 9.85 -15.36 -7.43
C GLY A 271 9.31 -15.57 -6.02
N LYS A 272 9.43 -14.56 -5.16
CA LYS A 272 8.80 -14.59 -3.84
C LYS A 272 7.28 -14.58 -3.96
N TYR A 273 6.74 -13.73 -4.84
CA TYR A 273 5.32 -13.63 -5.16
C TYR A 273 5.05 -13.81 -6.66
N TYR A 274 3.83 -14.22 -6.99
CA TYR A 274 3.33 -14.42 -8.33
C TYR A 274 1.99 -13.71 -8.48
N PHE A 275 1.84 -12.95 -9.56
CA PHE A 275 0.57 -12.38 -9.99
C PHE A 275 0.22 -12.89 -11.37
N VAL A 276 -1.02 -13.32 -11.57
CA VAL A 276 -1.53 -13.79 -12.86
C VAL A 276 -2.80 -13.03 -13.23
N SER A 277 -2.79 -12.42 -14.41
CA SER A 277 -4.02 -11.90 -15.03
C SER A 277 -4.59 -12.93 -15.99
N ASP A 278 -5.60 -13.67 -15.53
CA ASP A 278 -6.22 -14.76 -16.28
C ASP A 278 -7.64 -15.02 -15.78
N HIS A 279 -8.44 -15.76 -16.55
CA HIS A 279 -9.77 -16.18 -16.13
C HIS A 279 -9.64 -17.17 -14.95
N PRO A 280 -10.07 -16.80 -13.73
CA PRO A 280 -9.65 -17.49 -12.52
C PRO A 280 -10.10 -18.95 -12.49
N ILE A 281 -11.28 -19.26 -13.02
CA ILE A 281 -11.79 -20.64 -13.06
C ILE A 281 -10.99 -21.50 -14.05
N GLU A 282 -10.64 -20.94 -15.21
CA GLU A 282 -9.89 -21.66 -16.25
C GLU A 282 -8.45 -21.89 -15.78
N PHE A 283 -7.81 -20.83 -15.29
CA PHE A 283 -6.48 -20.90 -14.70
C PHE A 283 -6.36 -21.99 -13.62
N TYR A 284 -7.27 -22.03 -12.65
CA TYR A 284 -7.19 -23.07 -11.61
C TYR A 284 -7.43 -24.47 -12.17
N ASN A 285 -8.36 -24.65 -13.12
CA ASN A 285 -8.61 -25.96 -13.72
C ASN A 285 -7.43 -26.46 -14.57
N ASP A 286 -6.74 -25.54 -15.26
CA ASP A 286 -5.64 -25.86 -16.17
C ASP A 286 -4.37 -26.27 -15.42
N TYR A 287 -4.03 -25.54 -14.35
CA TYR A 287 -2.79 -25.77 -13.59
C TYR A 287 -2.98 -26.61 -12.32
N PHE A 288 -4.19 -26.74 -11.77
CA PHE A 288 -4.44 -27.38 -10.47
C PHE A 288 -5.65 -28.31 -10.47
N LYS A 289 -5.43 -29.60 -10.74
CA LYS A 289 -6.50 -30.59 -10.96
C LYS A 289 -7.32 -30.97 -9.72
N ASP A 290 -6.84 -30.68 -8.51
CA ASP A 290 -7.44 -31.14 -7.24
C ASP A 290 -8.13 -30.03 -6.42
N LEU A 291 -8.37 -28.84 -6.98
CA LEU A 291 -8.90 -27.67 -6.26
C LEU A 291 -10.41 -27.43 -6.44
N ASN A 292 -11.21 -28.50 -6.57
CA ASN A 292 -12.66 -28.41 -6.82
C ASN A 292 -13.42 -27.55 -5.79
N GLU A 293 -13.07 -27.65 -4.49
CA GLU A 293 -13.70 -26.85 -3.45
C GLU A 293 -13.39 -25.35 -3.61
N HIS A 294 -12.16 -25.03 -4.01
CA HIS A 294 -11.74 -23.66 -4.26
C HIS A 294 -12.47 -23.06 -5.46
N VAL A 295 -12.56 -23.80 -6.57
CA VAL A 295 -13.34 -23.40 -7.75
C VAL A 295 -14.82 -23.16 -7.38
N ARG A 296 -15.39 -23.99 -6.50
CA ARG A 296 -16.74 -23.77 -5.97
C ARG A 296 -16.82 -22.48 -5.16
N LYS A 297 -15.82 -22.16 -4.33
CA LYS A 297 -15.74 -20.90 -3.57
C LYS A 297 -15.64 -19.69 -4.51
N LEU A 298 -14.78 -19.74 -5.53
CA LEU A 298 -14.65 -18.69 -6.55
C LEU A 298 -15.99 -18.37 -7.22
N LYS A 299 -16.76 -19.39 -7.59
CA LYS A 299 -18.10 -19.20 -8.17
C LYS A 299 -19.09 -18.52 -7.23
N GLN A 300 -18.89 -18.58 -5.91
CA GLN A 300 -19.76 -17.89 -4.94
C GLN A 300 -19.38 -16.41 -4.80
N TYR A 301 -18.09 -16.09 -4.91
CA TYR A 301 -17.61 -14.70 -4.92
C TYR A 301 -17.85 -14.01 -6.27
N TYR A 302 -17.75 -14.77 -7.37
CA TYR A 302 -17.89 -14.27 -8.74
C TYR A 302 -18.95 -15.06 -9.53
N PRO A 303 -20.23 -15.03 -9.12
CA PRO A 303 -21.27 -15.89 -9.70
C PRO A 303 -21.59 -15.58 -11.16
N ASN A 304 -21.36 -14.35 -11.60
CA ASN A 304 -21.70 -13.89 -12.95
C ASN A 304 -20.52 -13.95 -13.94
N ILE A 305 -19.39 -14.55 -13.56
CA ILE A 305 -18.18 -14.54 -14.41
C ILE A 305 -18.40 -15.22 -15.77
N ASN A 306 -19.29 -16.22 -15.82
CA ASN A 306 -19.69 -16.93 -17.04
C ASN A 306 -21.08 -16.48 -17.54
N SER A 307 -21.49 -15.24 -17.27
CA SER A 307 -22.78 -14.71 -17.73
C SER A 307 -22.87 -14.75 -19.26
N PRO A 308 -24.02 -15.13 -19.85
CA PRO A 308 -24.21 -15.12 -21.31
C PRO A 308 -24.45 -13.70 -21.87
N VAL A 309 -24.53 -12.69 -21.00
CA VAL A 309 -24.76 -11.29 -21.40
C VAL A 309 -23.49 -10.73 -22.04
N VAL A 310 -23.63 -10.27 -23.28
CA VAL A 310 -22.53 -9.73 -24.08
C VAL A 310 -22.87 -8.32 -24.56
N LYS A 311 -21.82 -7.52 -24.75
CA LYS A 311 -21.86 -6.21 -25.41
C LYS A 311 -21.30 -6.33 -26.82
N ARG A 312 -21.90 -5.61 -27.74
CA ARG A 312 -21.44 -5.46 -29.13
C ARG A 312 -21.62 -4.02 -29.60
N THR A 313 -20.77 -3.59 -30.52
CA THR A 313 -20.85 -2.26 -31.15
C THR A 313 -21.41 -2.38 -32.57
N MET A 314 -22.40 -1.54 -32.88
CA MET A 314 -22.93 -1.31 -34.22
C MET A 314 -22.34 -0.01 -34.76
N TYR A 315 -21.60 -0.12 -35.87
CA TYR A 315 -20.95 0.99 -36.56
C TYR A 315 -21.86 1.50 -37.68
N LEU A 316 -22.17 2.79 -37.66
CA LEU A 316 -23.15 3.40 -38.54
C LEU A 316 -22.51 4.52 -39.36
N VAL A 317 -22.77 4.53 -40.66
CA VAL A 317 -22.40 5.63 -41.57
C VAL A 317 -23.62 6.08 -42.36
N PHE A 318 -23.84 7.40 -42.45
CA PHE A 318 -24.94 7.99 -43.22
C PHE A 318 -24.56 9.39 -43.73
N ASP A 319 -25.35 9.92 -44.67
CA ASP A 319 -25.30 11.31 -45.17
C ASP A 319 -26.66 11.94 -44.77
N PRO A 320 -26.73 12.97 -43.91
CA PRO A 320 -25.80 14.11 -43.72
C PRO A 320 -25.04 14.12 -42.38
N ILE A 321 -24.37 15.25 -42.07
CA ILE A 321 -23.61 15.48 -40.83
C ILE A 321 -24.50 15.24 -39.59
N PRO A 322 -24.01 14.61 -38.50
CA PRO A 322 -24.84 14.23 -37.33
C PRO A 322 -25.59 15.40 -36.70
N LYS A 323 -24.98 16.60 -36.71
CA LYS A 323 -25.59 17.81 -36.16
C LYS A 323 -26.89 18.19 -36.88
N ASP A 324 -26.96 18.02 -38.19
CA ASP A 324 -28.13 18.40 -39.00
C ASP A 324 -29.35 17.51 -38.70
N ILE A 325 -29.09 16.31 -38.20
CA ILE A 325 -30.13 15.35 -37.78
C ILE A 325 -30.41 15.38 -36.27
N GLY A 326 -29.77 16.29 -35.53
CA GLY A 326 -30.00 16.52 -34.10
C GLY A 326 -29.11 15.70 -33.16
N ILE A 327 -28.03 15.11 -33.67
CA ILE A 327 -26.98 14.43 -32.90
C ILE A 327 -25.82 15.41 -32.72
N GLU A 328 -25.78 16.08 -31.57
CA GLU A 328 -24.88 17.20 -31.31
C GLU A 328 -23.81 16.86 -30.27
N GLN A 329 -24.09 15.89 -29.41
CA GLN A 329 -23.27 15.57 -28.24
C GLN A 329 -22.35 14.39 -28.54
N LEU A 330 -21.23 14.33 -27.82
CA LEU A 330 -20.26 13.25 -27.98
C LEU A 330 -20.85 11.88 -27.58
N ILE A 331 -21.61 11.84 -26.49
CA ILE A 331 -22.16 10.61 -25.91
C ILE A 331 -23.62 10.84 -25.50
N TYR A 332 -24.48 9.89 -25.87
CA TYR A 332 -25.82 9.75 -25.34
C TYR A 332 -25.96 8.39 -24.66
N TYR A 333 -26.68 8.34 -23.53
CA TYR A 333 -27.08 7.10 -22.87
C TYR A 333 -28.56 6.86 -23.09
N TYR A 334 -28.92 5.64 -23.48
CA TYR A 334 -30.31 5.29 -23.74
C TYR A 334 -30.93 4.60 -22.52
N GLN A 335 -32.15 4.98 -22.15
CA GLN A 335 -32.85 4.43 -20.99
C GLN A 335 -33.87 3.37 -21.45
N ASP A 336 -33.43 2.12 -21.58
CA ASP A 336 -34.27 0.98 -21.94
C ASP A 336 -35.20 0.50 -20.83
N ASN A 337 -36.24 -0.25 -21.23
CA ASN A 337 -37.07 -0.97 -20.27
C ASN A 337 -36.33 -2.23 -19.76
N ASP A 338 -36.63 -2.62 -18.53
CA ASP A 338 -36.00 -3.81 -17.95
C ASP A 338 -36.31 -5.11 -18.69
N SER A 339 -37.48 -5.19 -19.31
CA SER A 339 -37.97 -6.31 -20.10
C SER A 339 -37.38 -6.41 -21.50
N ASP A 340 -36.65 -5.40 -21.96
CA ASP A 340 -36.13 -5.38 -23.32
C ASP A 340 -35.04 -6.43 -23.50
N THR A 341 -35.11 -7.15 -24.62
CA THR A 341 -34.15 -8.19 -25.02
C THR A 341 -32.80 -7.60 -25.40
N GLU A 342 -32.81 -6.53 -26.21
CA GLU A 342 -31.65 -5.73 -26.56
C GLU A 342 -31.72 -4.38 -25.85
N LYS A 343 -30.64 -3.98 -25.18
CA LYS A 343 -30.55 -2.69 -24.49
C LYS A 343 -29.42 -1.86 -25.07
N ILE A 344 -29.71 -0.63 -25.48
CA ILE A 344 -28.73 0.33 -25.96
C ILE A 344 -28.03 0.93 -24.75
N ILE A 345 -26.73 0.68 -24.64
CA ILE A 345 -25.88 1.19 -23.57
C ILE A 345 -25.53 2.64 -23.84
N LYS A 346 -25.02 2.94 -25.04
CA LYS A 346 -24.63 4.29 -25.42
C LYS A 346 -24.61 4.48 -26.93
N ILE A 347 -24.79 5.74 -27.33
CA ILE A 347 -24.67 6.21 -28.71
C ILE A 347 -23.52 7.22 -28.72
N PHE A 348 -22.45 6.89 -29.42
CA PHE A 348 -21.22 7.67 -29.50
C PHE A 348 -21.12 8.36 -30.85
N ASN A 349 -20.98 9.67 -30.84
CA ASN A 349 -20.81 10.48 -32.04
C ASN A 349 -19.35 10.46 -32.49
N TYR A 350 -18.98 9.47 -33.30
CA TYR A 350 -17.61 9.26 -33.75
C TYR A 350 -17.10 10.42 -34.63
N SER A 351 -17.98 11.10 -35.36
CA SER A 351 -17.65 12.29 -36.17
C SER A 351 -17.05 13.46 -35.37
N GLU A 352 -17.26 13.53 -34.05
CA GLU A 352 -16.63 14.57 -33.21
C GLU A 352 -15.14 14.28 -32.93
N ILE A 353 -14.76 13.00 -32.96
CA ILE A 353 -13.38 12.55 -32.75
C ILE A 353 -12.63 12.44 -34.08
N ASP A 354 -13.24 11.77 -35.06
CA ASP A 354 -12.67 11.60 -36.40
C ASP A 354 -13.05 12.76 -37.32
N LYS A 355 -12.06 13.60 -37.63
CA LYS A 355 -12.23 14.79 -38.47
C LYS A 355 -11.82 14.55 -39.94
N SER A 356 -11.60 13.30 -40.34
CA SER A 356 -11.14 12.94 -41.68
C SER A 356 -12.15 13.30 -42.78
N ASP A 357 -13.44 13.03 -42.56
CA ASP A 357 -14.52 13.38 -43.49
C ASP A 357 -15.67 14.08 -42.75
N LYS A 358 -15.90 15.34 -43.10
CA LYS A 358 -16.93 16.19 -42.49
C LYS A 358 -18.24 16.21 -43.24
N SER A 359 -18.37 15.44 -44.32
CA SER A 359 -19.59 15.39 -45.14
C SER A 359 -20.56 14.30 -44.71
N ILE A 360 -20.08 13.32 -43.94
CA ILE A 360 -20.85 12.16 -43.49
C ILE A 360 -20.96 12.09 -41.97
N GLY A 361 -22.01 11.45 -41.49
CA GLY A 361 -22.15 11.04 -40.10
C GLY A 361 -21.55 9.66 -39.83
N LYS A 362 -20.81 9.56 -38.73
CA LYS A 362 -20.24 8.32 -38.20
C LYS A 362 -20.67 8.16 -36.75
N LEU A 363 -21.36 7.07 -36.42
CA LEU A 363 -21.76 6.75 -35.05
C LEU A 363 -21.30 5.35 -34.65
N CYS A 364 -21.01 5.18 -33.36
CA CYS A 364 -20.85 3.87 -32.74
C CYS A 364 -21.96 3.68 -31.71
N LEU A 365 -22.74 2.62 -31.84
CA LEU A 365 -23.83 2.30 -30.93
C LEU A 365 -23.52 1.01 -30.17
N ASP A 366 -23.31 1.13 -28.87
CA ASP A 366 -23.03 -0.02 -28.01
C ASP A 366 -24.35 -0.54 -27.43
N PHE A 367 -24.56 -1.84 -27.55
CA PHE A 367 -25.76 -2.51 -27.06
C PHE A 367 -25.41 -3.84 -26.39
N THR A 368 -26.31 -4.32 -25.53
CA THR A 368 -26.19 -5.60 -24.83
C THR A 368 -27.37 -6.50 -25.14
N TYR A 369 -27.11 -7.81 -25.17
CA TYR A 369 -28.09 -8.87 -25.38
C TYR A 369 -27.60 -10.19 -24.77
N ASP A 370 -28.49 -11.18 -24.72
CA ASP A 370 -28.17 -12.54 -24.32
C ASP A 370 -27.64 -13.33 -25.53
N LYS A 371 -26.35 -13.71 -25.48
CA LYS A 371 -25.68 -14.44 -26.58
C LYS A 371 -26.41 -15.72 -26.99
N THR A 372 -27.12 -16.37 -26.06
CA THR A 372 -27.86 -17.60 -26.35
C THR A 372 -29.13 -17.36 -27.17
N LYS A 373 -29.65 -16.13 -27.18
CA LYS A 373 -30.87 -15.73 -27.87
C LYS A 373 -30.59 -14.93 -29.15
N GLY A 374 -29.39 -14.36 -29.27
CA GLY A 374 -29.06 -13.43 -30.36
C GLY A 374 -29.70 -12.06 -30.16
N PHE A 375 -29.63 -11.21 -31.19
CA PHE A 375 -30.24 -9.88 -31.19
C PHE A 375 -30.99 -9.63 -32.51
N ASN A 376 -31.99 -8.75 -32.47
CA ASN A 376 -32.67 -8.23 -33.66
C ASN A 376 -32.20 -6.80 -33.99
N GLU A 377 -31.66 -6.61 -35.19
CA GLU A 377 -31.20 -5.32 -35.71
C GLU A 377 -32.32 -4.27 -35.77
N ASP A 378 -33.51 -4.66 -36.25
CA ASP A 378 -34.64 -3.74 -36.43
C ASP A 378 -35.08 -3.13 -35.10
N ASN A 379 -35.08 -3.92 -34.01
CA ASN A 379 -35.40 -3.42 -32.67
C ASN A 379 -34.44 -2.32 -32.21
N ILE A 380 -33.15 -2.46 -32.54
CA ILE A 380 -32.11 -1.50 -32.18
C ILE A 380 -32.25 -0.24 -33.02
N LEU A 381 -32.46 -0.40 -34.33
CA LEU A 381 -32.66 0.72 -35.25
C LEU A 381 -33.93 1.51 -34.94
N ASP A 382 -35.03 0.84 -34.58
CA ASP A 382 -36.28 1.49 -34.19
C ASP A 382 -36.09 2.37 -32.95
N LYS A 383 -35.36 1.88 -31.94
CA LYS A 383 -34.99 2.67 -30.76
C LYS A 383 -34.10 3.87 -31.12
N LEU A 384 -33.15 3.67 -32.03
CA LEU A 384 -32.27 4.74 -32.51
C LEU A 384 -33.06 5.80 -33.31
N VAL A 385 -33.99 5.39 -34.16
CA VAL A 385 -34.88 6.28 -34.92
C VAL A 385 -35.83 7.01 -33.97
N LEU A 386 -36.31 6.36 -32.92
CA LEU A 386 -37.12 7.02 -31.90
C LEU A 386 -36.33 8.12 -31.16
N ALA A 387 -35.04 7.89 -30.91
CA ALA A 387 -34.13 8.90 -30.37
C ALA A 387 -33.86 10.04 -31.36
N PHE A 388 -33.66 9.70 -32.65
CA PHE A 388 -33.31 10.63 -33.72
C PHE A 388 -34.18 10.40 -34.96
N PRO A 389 -35.40 10.96 -35.02
CA PRO A 389 -36.42 10.62 -36.03
C PRO A 389 -36.01 10.87 -37.49
N LYS A 390 -35.05 11.77 -37.71
CA LYS A 390 -34.53 12.08 -39.04
C LYS A 390 -33.74 10.92 -39.67
N LEU A 391 -33.22 9.99 -38.86
CA LEU A 391 -32.51 8.80 -39.35
C LEU A 391 -33.40 7.87 -40.18
N LYS A 392 -34.73 7.89 -39.95
CA LYS A 392 -35.70 7.03 -40.65
C LYS A 392 -35.64 7.15 -42.18
N TRP A 393 -35.24 8.31 -42.68
CA TRP A 393 -35.31 8.66 -44.10
C TRP A 393 -33.95 8.60 -44.79
N LEU A 394 -32.92 8.08 -44.11
CA LEU A 394 -31.55 8.04 -44.60
C LEU A 394 -31.14 6.61 -44.92
N ASP A 395 -30.29 6.46 -45.92
CA ASP A 395 -29.55 5.22 -46.14
C ASP A 395 -28.43 5.14 -45.09
N ILE A 396 -28.33 4.00 -44.41
CA ILE A 396 -27.36 3.77 -43.35
C ILE A 396 -26.51 2.55 -43.72
N GLY A 397 -25.21 2.74 -43.80
CA GLY A 397 -24.23 1.65 -43.83
C GLY A 397 -24.02 1.13 -42.42
N ILE A 398 -24.06 -0.19 -42.25
CA ILE A 398 -23.93 -0.85 -40.95
C ILE A 398 -22.83 -1.89 -41.01
N SER A 399 -21.99 -1.92 -39.98
CA SER A 399 -21.15 -3.07 -39.68
C SER A 399 -21.13 -3.34 -38.17
N TYR A 400 -20.65 -4.51 -37.79
CA TYR A 400 -20.68 -4.97 -36.41
C TYR A 400 -19.29 -5.29 -35.91
N GLY A 401 -19.04 -4.91 -34.67
CA GLY A 401 -17.86 -5.29 -33.93
C GLY A 401 -17.86 -6.73 -33.43
N GLU A 402 -16.85 -7.07 -32.66
CA GLU A 402 -16.65 -8.27 -31.88
C GLU A 402 -17.56 -8.28 -30.64
N GLU A 403 -17.95 -9.48 -30.23
CA GLU A 403 -18.74 -9.67 -29.00
C GLU A 403 -17.79 -9.70 -27.80
N THR A 404 -18.10 -8.91 -26.76
CA THR A 404 -17.34 -8.87 -25.51
C THR A 404 -18.24 -9.19 -24.31
N PRO A 405 -17.77 -9.89 -23.27
CA PRO A 405 -18.56 -10.10 -22.05
C PRO A 405 -18.94 -8.77 -21.38
N TYR A 406 -20.20 -8.63 -20.94
CA TYR A 406 -20.65 -7.44 -20.22
C TYR A 406 -21.19 -7.83 -18.85
N LEU A 407 -20.35 -7.62 -17.84
CA LEU A 407 -20.50 -8.25 -16.52
C LEU A 407 -20.87 -7.25 -15.44
N ALA A 408 -21.71 -7.69 -14.51
CA ALA A 408 -21.92 -7.06 -13.20
C ALA A 408 -21.51 -8.07 -12.14
N MET A 409 -20.71 -7.66 -11.16
CA MET A 409 -20.20 -8.57 -10.15
C MET A 409 -20.74 -8.28 -8.76
N LEU A 410 -21.55 -9.21 -8.26
CA LEU A 410 -22.03 -9.22 -6.88
C LEU A 410 -21.94 -10.63 -6.32
N ARG A 411 -21.21 -10.76 -5.21
CA ARG A 411 -21.08 -12.02 -4.47
C ARG A 411 -22.41 -12.50 -3.88
N GLU A 412 -22.51 -13.80 -3.64
CA GLU A 412 -23.69 -14.40 -3.02
C GLU A 412 -24.03 -13.78 -1.66
N ARG A 413 -25.33 -13.68 -1.34
CA ARG A 413 -25.85 -13.00 -0.13
C ARG A 413 -25.21 -13.47 1.19
N ARG A 414 -24.86 -14.75 1.30
CA ARG A 414 -24.20 -15.30 2.51
C ARG A 414 -22.77 -14.80 2.72
N LEU A 415 -22.11 -14.32 1.66
CA LEU A 415 -20.75 -13.80 1.69
C LEU A 415 -20.72 -12.26 1.76
N ARG A 416 -21.90 -11.61 1.86
CA ARG A 416 -22.01 -10.16 1.81
C ARG A 416 -21.78 -9.50 3.17
N LYS A 417 -22.34 -10.04 4.25
CA LYS A 417 -22.23 -9.52 5.63
C LYS A 417 -20.81 -9.66 6.17
N LEU A 418 -19.97 -8.68 5.87
CA LEU A 418 -18.55 -8.72 6.20
C LEU A 418 -18.22 -7.87 7.42
N SER A 419 -17.30 -8.36 8.24
CA SER A 419 -16.60 -7.48 9.17
C SER A 419 -15.63 -6.57 8.41
N ILE A 420 -15.09 -5.56 9.10
CA ILE A 420 -14.06 -4.67 8.54
C ILE A 420 -12.87 -5.48 8.00
N THR A 421 -12.41 -6.49 8.74
CA THR A 421 -11.29 -7.34 8.34
C THR A 421 -11.62 -8.14 7.08
N ASP A 422 -12.84 -8.68 7.01
CA ASP A 422 -13.24 -9.46 5.83
C ASP A 422 -13.35 -8.58 4.58
N LEU A 423 -13.72 -7.29 4.73
CA LEU A 423 -13.74 -6.33 3.61
C LEU A 423 -12.32 -6.06 3.10
N ILE A 424 -11.34 -5.89 3.99
CA ILE A 424 -9.92 -5.73 3.62
C ILE A 424 -9.43 -6.99 2.86
N ASP A 425 -9.75 -8.18 3.36
CA ASP A 425 -9.39 -9.45 2.71
C ASP A 425 -10.10 -9.64 1.36
N TYR A 426 -11.30 -9.07 1.21
CA TYR A 426 -12.01 -9.01 -0.06
C TYR A 426 -11.29 -8.10 -1.06
N GLU A 427 -11.01 -6.85 -0.68
CA GLU A 427 -10.35 -5.87 -1.54
C GLU A 427 -8.93 -6.29 -1.94
N SER A 428 -8.20 -6.96 -1.04
CA SER A 428 -6.84 -7.42 -1.31
C SER A 428 -6.78 -8.81 -1.98
N LEU A 429 -7.92 -9.39 -2.37
CA LEU A 429 -8.05 -10.71 -3.00
C LEU A 429 -7.60 -11.92 -2.15
N ASN A 430 -7.30 -11.74 -0.85
CA ASN A 430 -6.86 -12.85 0.01
C ASN A 430 -7.92 -13.96 0.12
N HIS A 431 -9.20 -13.57 0.07
CA HIS A 431 -10.34 -14.49 0.17
C HIS A 431 -10.37 -15.59 -0.92
N ILE A 432 -9.68 -15.37 -2.04
CA ILE A 432 -9.61 -16.26 -3.20
C ILE A 432 -8.20 -16.78 -3.49
N ASN A 433 -7.22 -16.50 -2.63
CA ASN A 433 -5.90 -17.08 -2.78
C ASN A 433 -5.88 -18.50 -2.20
N VAL A 434 -5.36 -19.45 -2.98
CA VAL A 434 -5.07 -20.82 -2.52
C VAL A 434 -3.67 -20.92 -1.94
N TYR A 435 -2.72 -20.26 -2.59
CA TYR A 435 -1.32 -20.24 -2.21
C TYR A 435 -0.97 -18.86 -1.66
N ASP A 436 -0.18 -18.80 -0.60
CA ASP A 436 0.13 -17.57 0.13
C ASP A 436 0.83 -16.51 -0.73
N ASN A 437 1.50 -16.96 -1.79
CA ASN A 437 2.29 -16.14 -2.68
C ASN A 437 1.77 -16.09 -4.12
N LEU A 438 0.55 -16.56 -4.39
CA LEU A 438 -0.08 -16.48 -5.71
C LEU A 438 -1.34 -15.61 -5.65
N PHE A 439 -1.37 -14.57 -6.47
CA PHE A 439 -2.53 -13.70 -6.66
C PHE A 439 -3.05 -13.86 -8.09
N ILE A 440 -4.37 -13.93 -8.23
CA ILE A 440 -5.06 -13.93 -9.53
C ILE A 440 -6.01 -12.75 -9.55
N GLY A 441 -5.91 -11.92 -10.58
CA GLY A 441 -6.77 -10.76 -10.76
C GLY A 441 -7.08 -10.46 -12.21
N GLY A 442 -7.89 -9.44 -12.46
CA GLY A 442 -8.28 -9.05 -13.80
C GLY A 442 -9.52 -8.17 -13.81
N ALA A 443 -10.03 -7.88 -15.01
CA ALA A 443 -11.18 -6.99 -15.20
C ALA A 443 -12.49 -7.52 -14.56
N PHE A 444 -12.57 -8.82 -14.28
CA PHE A 444 -13.75 -9.46 -13.67
C PHE A 444 -14.01 -9.10 -12.21
N ILE A 445 -13.05 -8.49 -11.49
CA ILE A 445 -13.19 -8.19 -10.05
C ILE A 445 -14.17 -7.03 -9.82
N ARG A 446 -14.04 -5.95 -10.60
CA ARG A 446 -14.90 -4.75 -10.55
C ARG A 446 -15.33 -4.33 -11.97
N PRO A 447 -16.04 -5.19 -12.72
CA PRO A 447 -16.34 -4.93 -14.13
C PRO A 447 -17.24 -3.71 -14.31
N GLU A 448 -18.18 -3.47 -13.38
CA GLU A 448 -19.03 -2.28 -13.33
C GLU A 448 -18.28 -0.95 -13.12
N ALA A 449 -16.97 -0.99 -12.88
CA ALA A 449 -16.15 0.21 -12.73
C ALA A 449 -15.22 0.45 -13.93
N SER A 450 -15.27 -0.39 -14.98
CA SER A 450 -14.52 -0.23 -16.22
C SER A 450 -13.02 0.08 -15.99
N LEU A 451 -12.43 1.03 -16.73
CA LEU A 451 -11.01 1.39 -16.63
C LEU A 451 -10.62 1.88 -15.22
N TYR A 452 -11.51 2.59 -14.52
CA TYR A 452 -11.31 2.96 -13.11
C TYR A 452 -11.08 1.70 -12.25
N GLY A 453 -11.96 0.69 -12.41
CA GLY A 453 -11.87 -0.57 -11.70
C GLY A 453 -10.54 -1.29 -11.95
N LYS A 454 -10.09 -1.32 -13.21
CA LYS A 454 -8.82 -1.95 -13.60
C LYS A 454 -7.62 -1.27 -12.92
N ILE A 455 -7.54 0.06 -12.95
CA ILE A 455 -6.41 0.82 -12.39
C ILE A 455 -6.39 0.74 -10.87
N HIS A 456 -7.51 1.03 -10.21
CA HIS A 456 -7.55 1.12 -8.75
C HIS A 456 -7.37 -0.23 -8.08
N GLN A 457 -8.04 -1.26 -8.59
CA GLN A 457 -7.93 -2.61 -8.02
C GLN A 457 -6.54 -3.22 -8.29
N ALA A 458 -5.92 -2.90 -9.43
CA ALA A 458 -4.51 -3.24 -9.68
C ALA A 458 -3.57 -2.61 -8.65
N ILE A 459 -3.76 -1.32 -8.32
CA ILE A 459 -2.95 -0.64 -7.28
C ILE A 459 -3.14 -1.30 -5.92
N VAL A 460 -4.38 -1.61 -5.50
CA VAL A 460 -4.64 -2.31 -4.23
C VAL A 460 -3.97 -3.69 -4.20
N THR A 461 -4.03 -4.45 -5.30
CA THR A 461 -3.35 -5.75 -5.38
C THR A 461 -1.83 -5.59 -5.32
N ALA A 462 -1.26 -4.62 -6.05
CA ALA A 462 0.18 -4.35 -6.03
C ALA A 462 0.66 -3.91 -4.64
N ASP A 463 -0.13 -3.07 -3.98
CA ASP A 463 0.11 -2.59 -2.62
C ASP A 463 0.19 -3.75 -1.63
N LYS A 464 -0.72 -4.71 -1.74
CA LYS A 464 -0.74 -5.92 -0.90
C LYS A 464 0.46 -6.83 -1.15
N ILE A 465 0.86 -7.01 -2.41
CA ILE A 465 2.08 -7.77 -2.75
C ILE A 465 3.30 -7.08 -2.15
N GLU A 466 3.35 -5.75 -2.23
CA GLU A 466 4.43 -4.96 -1.66
C GLU A 466 4.50 -5.09 -0.13
N ASP A 467 3.36 -5.04 0.58
CA ASP A 467 3.28 -5.30 2.01
C ASP A 467 3.72 -6.72 2.37
N GLY A 468 3.32 -7.72 1.58
CA GLY A 468 3.74 -9.10 1.75
C GLY A 468 5.26 -9.25 1.65
N LEU A 469 5.88 -8.55 0.68
CA LEU A 469 7.33 -8.48 0.52
C LEU A 469 8.02 -7.75 1.68
N TYR A 470 7.32 -6.92 2.46
CA TYR A 470 7.86 -6.19 3.61
C TYR A 470 7.69 -6.92 4.94
N PHE A 471 6.57 -7.60 5.17
CA PHE A 471 6.19 -8.09 6.52
C PHE A 471 6.12 -9.61 6.68
N LYS A 472 6.04 -10.42 5.61
CA LYS A 472 5.69 -11.85 5.71
C LYS A 472 6.85 -12.86 5.70
N GLU A 473 8.11 -12.46 5.54
CA GLU A 473 9.24 -13.40 5.67
C GLU A 473 9.83 -13.37 7.09
N GLU A 474 9.12 -14.04 8.00
CA GLU A 474 9.71 -14.63 9.20
C GLU A 474 10.45 -15.90 8.80
N ASP A 475 11.71 -15.77 8.38
CA ASP A 475 12.74 -16.79 8.59
C ASP A 475 14.14 -16.14 8.59
N GLU A 476 14.63 -15.93 9.81
CA GLU A 476 16.05 -15.77 10.22
C GLU A 476 16.89 -14.51 9.94
N GLU A 477 16.50 -13.54 9.10
CA GLU A 477 17.19 -12.23 9.06
C GLU A 477 16.41 -11.15 9.83
N PHE A 478 17.08 -10.52 10.81
CA PHE A 478 16.53 -9.37 11.54
C PHE A 478 16.18 -8.25 10.55
N TYR A 479 14.89 -8.00 10.33
CA TYR A 479 14.41 -6.87 9.53
C TYR A 479 14.43 -5.57 10.36
N TYR A 480 14.92 -4.48 9.78
CA TYR A 480 14.97 -3.16 10.43
C TYR A 480 13.90 -2.26 9.84
N SER A 481 13.17 -1.55 10.71
CA SER A 481 12.17 -0.59 10.25
C SER A 481 12.82 0.58 9.49
N ASN A 482 12.06 1.27 8.65
CA ASN A 482 12.54 2.45 7.94
C ASN A 482 13.06 3.51 8.93
N GLU A 483 12.40 3.68 10.06
CA GLU A 483 12.79 4.58 11.14
C GLU A 483 14.12 4.16 11.77
N GLU A 484 14.33 2.85 12.00
CA GLU A 484 15.60 2.33 12.52
C GLU A 484 16.74 2.58 11.52
N VAL A 485 16.51 2.33 10.24
CA VAL A 485 17.47 2.58 9.14
C VAL A 485 17.83 4.07 9.05
N LEU A 486 16.85 4.97 9.10
CA LEU A 486 17.08 6.41 9.08
C LEU A 486 17.76 6.89 10.36
N MET A 487 17.45 6.30 11.52
CA MET A 487 18.18 6.57 12.76
C MET A 487 19.63 6.10 12.67
N MET A 488 19.90 4.93 12.08
CA MET A 488 21.26 4.43 11.84
C MET A 488 22.05 5.40 10.96
N LEU A 489 21.45 5.88 9.87
CA LEU A 489 22.04 6.94 9.04
C LEU A 489 22.33 8.19 9.85
N ARG A 490 21.34 8.72 10.58
CA ARG A 490 21.51 9.93 11.39
C ARG A 490 22.67 9.81 12.37
N GLN A 491 22.87 8.65 12.99
CA GLN A 491 23.98 8.44 13.93
C GLN A 491 25.34 8.34 13.22
N ASN A 492 25.37 7.96 11.94
CA ASN A 492 26.58 7.93 11.15
C ASN A 492 27.05 9.32 10.69
N TYR A 493 26.17 10.33 10.74
CA TYR A 493 26.41 11.69 10.28
C TYR A 493 27.72 12.32 10.81
N ASP A 494 28.54 12.78 9.88
CA ASP A 494 29.75 13.57 10.08
C ASP A 494 29.53 15.01 9.58
N ASP A 495 29.66 15.97 10.49
CA ASP A 495 29.39 17.39 10.26
C ASP A 495 30.47 18.11 9.44
N THR A 496 31.59 17.45 9.14
CA THR A 496 32.69 18.04 8.38
C THR A 496 32.39 18.22 6.89
N TYR A 497 31.42 17.46 6.35
CA TYR A 497 31.12 17.44 4.91
C TYR A 497 29.97 18.37 4.48
N PHE A 498 29.14 18.82 5.42
CA PHE A 498 28.08 19.79 5.16
C PHE A 498 28.40 21.13 5.81
N GLY A 499 28.17 22.21 5.07
CA GLY A 499 28.46 23.56 5.53
C GLY A 499 27.47 24.10 6.58
N LYS A 500 27.58 25.40 6.88
CA LYS A 500 26.64 26.12 7.76
C LYS A 500 25.28 26.42 7.10
N LYS A 501 25.18 26.23 5.78
CA LYS A 501 23.93 26.37 5.03
C LYS A 501 23.02 25.18 5.35
N GLU A 502 21.74 25.46 5.45
CA GLU A 502 20.72 24.45 5.64
C GLU A 502 20.54 23.63 4.35
N VAL A 503 20.50 22.31 4.49
CA VAL A 503 20.37 21.35 3.39
C VAL A 503 19.21 20.40 3.70
N HIS A 504 18.36 20.16 2.70
CA HIS A 504 17.21 19.28 2.77
C HIS A 504 17.41 18.06 1.87
N ILE A 505 17.36 16.86 2.46
CA ILE A 505 17.50 15.61 1.71
C ILE A 505 16.23 14.78 1.88
N ASN A 506 15.50 14.55 0.79
CA ASN A 506 14.34 13.67 0.77
C ASN A 506 14.80 12.21 0.57
N PHE A 507 14.15 11.30 1.28
CA PHE A 507 14.26 9.85 1.13
C PHE A 507 12.88 9.29 0.78
N GLN A 508 12.80 8.61 -0.36
CA GLN A 508 11.69 7.74 -0.69
C GLN A 508 12.17 6.30 -0.51
N ILE A 509 11.70 5.65 0.56
CA ILE A 509 12.04 4.27 0.92
C ILE A 509 10.79 3.40 0.72
N GLY A 510 10.69 2.71 -0.42
CA GLY A 510 9.44 2.05 -0.81
C GLY A 510 8.28 3.06 -0.91
N LYS A 511 7.19 2.84 -0.18
CA LYS A 511 6.05 3.78 -0.06
C LYS A 511 6.33 4.97 0.87
N SER A 512 7.16 4.80 1.89
CA SER A 512 7.35 5.82 2.93
C SER A 512 8.28 6.94 2.49
N ALA A 513 7.89 8.16 2.79
CA ALA A 513 8.71 9.35 2.57
C ALA A 513 9.24 9.90 3.89
N TYR A 514 10.50 10.32 3.88
CA TYR A 514 11.13 11.02 4.99
C TYR A 514 12.01 12.13 4.44
N PHE A 515 12.34 13.12 5.26
CA PHE A 515 13.36 14.09 4.89
C PHE A 515 14.27 14.48 6.05
N PHE A 516 15.54 14.72 5.72
CA PHE A 516 16.55 15.21 6.65
C PHE A 516 16.68 16.71 6.49
N ARG A 517 16.63 17.42 7.61
CA ARG A 517 16.99 18.84 7.71
C ARG A 517 18.33 18.94 8.41
N ILE A 518 19.35 19.34 7.66
CA ILE A 518 20.76 19.35 8.10
C ILE A 518 21.27 20.79 8.17
N LYS A 519 21.89 21.17 9.28
CA LYS A 519 22.56 22.46 9.45
C LYS A 519 23.76 22.33 10.41
N GLY A 520 24.97 22.23 9.85
CA GLY A 520 26.19 21.95 10.61
C GLY A 520 26.05 20.64 11.39
N LYS A 521 26.18 20.69 12.72
CA LYS A 521 26.02 19.52 13.61
C LYS A 521 24.58 19.04 13.80
N ASN A 522 23.59 19.86 13.45
CA ASN A 522 22.20 19.57 13.73
C ASN A 522 21.57 18.81 12.56
N ILE A 523 21.01 17.64 12.88
CA ILE A 523 20.27 16.79 11.95
C ILE A 523 18.95 16.37 12.58
N ILE A 524 17.85 16.70 11.90
CA ILE A 524 16.48 16.36 12.30
C ILE A 524 15.85 15.56 11.16
N ILE A 525 15.16 14.48 11.52
CA ILE A 525 14.41 13.65 10.57
C ILE A 525 12.93 13.95 10.74
N HIS A 526 12.24 14.11 9.61
CA HIS A 526 10.80 14.26 9.54
C HIS A 526 10.22 13.14 8.69
N SER A 527 9.02 12.66 9.02
CA SER A 527 8.20 11.91 8.07
C SER A 527 7.68 12.86 6.98
N GLY A 528 7.34 12.35 5.79
CA GLY A 528 6.84 13.14 4.67
C GLY A 528 7.91 13.61 3.69
N ARG A 529 7.53 14.48 2.74
CA ARG A 529 8.42 15.05 1.73
C ARG A 529 8.57 16.55 1.93
N TYR A 530 9.80 17.05 1.78
CA TYR A 530 10.04 18.49 1.63
C TYR A 530 9.82 18.89 0.17
N SER A 531 9.04 19.95 -0.10
CA SER A 531 8.63 20.29 -1.47
C SER A 531 9.79 20.64 -2.40
N ASN A 532 10.84 21.29 -1.89
CA ASN A 532 11.98 21.75 -2.67
C ASN A 532 13.31 21.25 -2.07
N PRO A 533 13.62 19.95 -2.19
CA PRO A 533 14.81 19.36 -1.58
C PRO A 533 16.07 19.68 -2.40
N ASP A 534 17.21 19.77 -1.72
CA ASP A 534 18.53 19.89 -2.37
C ASP A 534 18.98 18.56 -3.00
N LEU A 535 18.49 17.43 -2.45
CA LEU A 535 18.72 16.08 -2.94
C LEU A 535 17.50 15.20 -2.62
N SER A 536 17.02 14.42 -3.58
CA SER A 536 16.03 13.36 -3.37
C SER A 536 16.67 12.01 -3.67
N ILE A 537 16.53 11.04 -2.77
CA ILE A 537 17.06 9.68 -2.89
C ILE A 537 15.88 8.71 -2.93
N PHE A 538 15.89 7.79 -3.89
CA PHE A 538 14.89 6.73 -4.06
C PHE A 538 15.57 5.37 -3.90
N THR A 539 15.15 4.59 -2.92
CA THR A 539 15.76 3.30 -2.56
C THR A 539 14.74 2.37 -1.91
N SER A 540 15.11 1.10 -1.69
CA SER A 540 14.40 0.20 -0.78
C SER A 540 15.11 0.12 0.58
N ASN A 541 14.40 -0.39 1.60
CA ASN A 541 14.95 -0.60 2.95
C ASN A 541 16.17 -1.53 2.89
N ASP A 542 16.02 -2.70 2.27
CA ASP A 542 17.10 -3.70 2.17
C ASP A 542 18.37 -3.14 1.53
N ARG A 543 18.25 -2.32 0.49
CA ARG A 543 19.40 -1.70 -0.18
C ARG A 543 20.07 -0.64 0.67
N LEU A 544 19.29 0.14 1.41
CA LEU A 544 19.82 1.13 2.32
C LEU A 544 20.52 0.45 3.51
N THR A 545 19.94 -0.64 4.01
CA THR A 545 20.52 -1.53 5.02
C THR A 545 21.82 -2.18 4.52
N ASP A 546 21.84 -2.69 3.29
CA ASP A 546 23.05 -3.23 2.63
C ASP A 546 24.17 -2.18 2.56
N LEU A 547 23.84 -0.91 2.26
CA LEU A 547 24.80 0.20 2.25
C LEU A 547 25.33 0.53 3.64
N ILE A 548 24.45 0.66 4.64
CA ILE A 548 24.82 1.00 6.02
C ILE A 548 25.72 -0.07 6.63
N PHE A 549 25.39 -1.35 6.40
CA PHE A 549 26.18 -2.47 6.90
C PHE A 549 27.32 -2.87 5.97
N LYS A 550 27.47 -2.19 4.82
CA LYS A 550 28.53 -2.46 3.83
C LYS A 550 28.50 -3.92 3.35
N ARG A 551 27.30 -4.52 3.25
CA ARG A 551 27.06 -5.89 2.74
C ARG A 551 27.34 -5.98 1.24
N ARG A 552 27.07 -4.89 0.51
CA ARG A 552 27.33 -4.74 -0.92
C ARG A 552 28.01 -3.42 -1.17
N SER A 553 28.77 -3.36 -2.26
CA SER A 553 29.45 -2.13 -2.61
C SER A 553 28.48 -1.07 -3.13
N TYR A 554 28.76 0.21 -2.89
CA TYR A 554 28.01 1.33 -3.44
C TYR A 554 27.91 1.22 -4.98
N LYS A 555 28.99 0.77 -5.63
CA LYS A 555 29.02 0.54 -7.08
C LYS A 555 28.06 -0.57 -7.53
N GLU A 556 27.95 -1.67 -6.79
CA GLU A 556 27.00 -2.76 -7.09
C GLU A 556 25.55 -2.30 -6.89
N ILE A 557 25.29 -1.50 -5.86
CA ILE A 557 23.94 -1.00 -5.56
C ILE A 557 23.48 0.03 -6.61
N ILE A 558 24.34 0.96 -7.03
CA ILE A 558 23.99 1.85 -8.16
C ILE A 558 23.73 1.04 -9.44
N LYS A 559 24.58 0.05 -9.74
CA LYS A 559 24.41 -0.79 -10.93
C LYS A 559 23.10 -1.57 -10.92
N SER A 560 22.54 -1.82 -9.75
CA SER A 560 21.26 -2.52 -9.57
C SER A 560 20.03 -1.66 -9.90
N ASP A 561 20.18 -0.38 -10.28
CA ASP A 561 19.09 0.59 -10.58
C ASP A 561 18.13 0.90 -9.40
N PHE A 562 18.31 0.25 -8.24
CA PHE A 562 17.49 0.42 -7.03
C PHE A 562 17.99 1.53 -6.08
N PHE A 563 18.93 2.37 -6.53
CA PHE A 563 19.37 3.57 -5.84
C PHE A 563 19.43 4.72 -6.85
N LYS A 564 18.36 5.52 -6.92
CA LYS A 564 18.26 6.69 -7.81
C LYS A 564 18.34 7.98 -7.00
N TRP A 565 18.84 9.04 -7.61
CA TRP A 565 18.87 10.35 -6.96
C TRP A 565 18.50 11.46 -7.95
N MET A 566 17.97 12.55 -7.41
CA MET A 566 17.75 13.82 -8.11
C MET A 566 18.35 14.95 -7.29
N GLY A 567 19.22 15.76 -7.89
CA GLY A 567 19.92 16.86 -7.19
C GLY A 567 21.35 17.02 -7.70
N SER A 568 22.11 17.90 -7.06
CA SER A 568 23.51 18.15 -7.47
C SER A 568 24.43 16.98 -7.10
N GLU A 569 25.37 16.64 -7.98
CA GLU A 569 26.40 15.61 -7.69
C GLU A 569 27.29 16.00 -6.51
N GLU A 570 27.44 17.30 -6.23
CA GLU A 570 28.17 17.80 -5.07
C GLU A 570 27.47 17.44 -3.76
N THR A 571 26.16 17.73 -3.67
CA THR A 571 25.32 17.38 -2.50
C THR A 571 25.29 15.87 -2.29
N LYS A 572 25.22 15.09 -3.36
CA LYS A 572 25.27 13.62 -3.30
C LYS A 572 26.62 13.11 -2.77
N LYS A 573 27.74 13.63 -3.27
CA LYS A 573 29.08 13.23 -2.77
C LYS A 573 29.26 13.61 -1.31
N ALA A 574 28.76 14.79 -0.91
CA ALA A 574 28.74 15.20 0.50
C ALA A 574 27.91 14.22 1.34
N PHE A 575 26.71 13.85 0.88
CA PHE A 575 25.85 12.85 1.50
C PHE A 575 26.55 11.49 1.70
N LEU A 576 27.10 10.90 0.64
CA LEU A 576 27.74 9.57 0.74
C LEU A 576 28.89 9.56 1.75
N LYS A 577 29.68 10.64 1.80
CA LYS A 577 30.79 10.78 2.74
C LYS A 577 30.32 11.06 4.16
N SER A 578 29.39 11.98 4.34
CA SER A 578 28.89 12.37 5.66
C SER A 578 28.19 11.22 6.39
N PHE A 579 27.60 10.28 5.65
CA PHE A 579 26.87 9.15 6.23
C PHE A 579 27.67 7.84 6.24
N ASP A 580 28.96 7.87 5.89
CA ASP A 580 29.86 6.71 5.80
C ASP A 580 29.31 5.57 4.92
N LEU A 581 28.78 5.92 3.75
CA LEU A 581 28.20 4.97 2.79
C LEU A 581 29.21 4.51 1.70
N ASP A 582 30.49 4.88 1.82
CA ASP A 582 31.55 4.55 0.86
C ASP A 582 32.28 3.23 1.20
N ASP A 583 32.78 2.56 0.16
CA ASP A 583 33.26 1.17 0.14
C ASP A 583 34.65 1.01 0.77
N ARG A 584 34.77 1.10 2.09
CA ARG A 584 35.97 0.62 2.80
C ARG A 584 35.61 0.03 4.16
N TYR A 585 35.57 -1.30 4.27
CA TYR A 585 36.42 -2.14 5.14
C TYR A 585 35.97 -3.62 5.14
N ARG A 586 36.94 -4.53 5.29
CA ARG A 586 36.78 -6.00 5.39
C ARG A 586 35.96 -6.40 6.61
N GLU A 587 35.12 -7.41 6.43
CA GLU A 587 34.39 -8.11 7.49
C GLU A 587 35.28 -8.40 8.70
N ASN A 588 34.93 -7.84 9.86
CA ASN A 588 35.40 -8.39 11.12
C ASN A 588 34.58 -9.67 11.40
N THR A 589 35.23 -10.82 11.20
CA THR A 589 34.76 -12.14 11.58
C THR A 589 34.72 -12.29 13.11
N LEU A 590 33.77 -11.62 13.76
CA LEU A 590 33.35 -11.98 15.12
C LEU A 590 32.36 -13.14 15.05
N GLN A 591 32.65 -14.22 15.78
CA GLN A 591 31.79 -15.39 15.95
C GLN A 591 30.41 -14.99 16.46
N SER A 592 29.37 -15.61 15.90
CA SER A 592 27.98 -15.47 16.32
C SER A 592 27.77 -16.07 17.71
N PHE A 593 27.15 -15.33 18.61
CA PHE A 593 26.61 -15.88 19.86
C PHE A 593 25.08 -15.77 19.81
N LYS A 594 24.41 -16.72 19.13
CA LYS A 594 22.95 -16.89 19.26
C LYS A 594 22.70 -17.50 20.65
N SER A 595 22.16 -16.72 21.58
CA SER A 595 21.67 -17.25 22.87
C SER A 595 20.47 -18.17 22.60
N PRO A 596 20.36 -19.33 23.27
CA PRO A 596 19.19 -20.21 23.16
C PRO A 596 17.91 -19.63 23.79
N PHE A 597 17.98 -18.48 24.47
CA PHE A 597 16.84 -17.81 25.09
C PHE A 597 16.58 -16.44 24.44
N LYS A 598 15.37 -16.25 23.91
CA LYS A 598 14.88 -14.97 23.37
C LYS A 598 14.85 -13.92 24.50
N LYS A 599 15.46 -12.74 24.29
CA LYS A 599 15.54 -11.62 25.26
C LYS A 599 16.34 -11.91 26.55
N PHE A 600 17.37 -12.74 26.48
CA PHE A 600 18.23 -13.05 27.63
C PHE A 600 18.94 -11.80 28.19
N GLY A 601 19.45 -10.93 27.32
CA GLY A 601 20.20 -9.74 27.72
C GLY A 601 19.36 -8.77 28.54
N LEU A 602 18.13 -8.54 28.09
CA LEU A 602 17.12 -7.73 28.75
C LEU A 602 16.77 -8.28 30.13
N PHE A 603 16.49 -9.59 30.21
CA PHE A 603 16.20 -10.25 31.48
C PHE A 603 17.37 -10.09 32.45
N TYR A 604 18.60 -10.35 31.99
CA TYR A 604 19.80 -10.20 32.81
C TYR A 604 19.95 -8.77 33.36
N VAL A 605 19.83 -7.74 32.52
CA VAL A 605 19.94 -6.34 32.97
C VAL A 605 18.87 -6.02 34.00
N ASN A 606 17.61 -6.36 33.74
CA ASN A 606 16.50 -6.10 34.65
C ASN A 606 16.68 -6.79 36.00
N THR A 607 17.04 -8.08 36.00
CA THR A 607 17.32 -8.85 37.22
C THR A 607 18.47 -8.23 38.01
N TRP A 608 19.54 -7.83 37.32
CA TRP A 608 20.72 -7.24 37.95
C TRP A 608 20.41 -5.90 38.62
N MET A 609 19.69 -5.00 37.92
CA MET A 609 19.30 -3.71 38.47
C MET A 609 18.27 -3.82 39.60
N PHE A 610 17.35 -4.78 39.49
CA PHE A 610 16.34 -5.05 40.52
C PHE A 610 16.97 -5.52 41.82
N PHE A 611 17.91 -6.49 41.77
CA PHE A 611 18.55 -6.99 42.99
C PHE A 611 19.45 -5.96 43.67
N ILE A 612 20.13 -5.11 42.91
CA ILE A 612 20.89 -3.97 43.47
C ILE A 612 19.94 -3.03 44.22
N ALA A 613 18.80 -2.68 43.62
CA ALA A 613 17.82 -1.80 44.26
C ALA A 613 17.14 -2.45 45.47
N LEU A 614 16.79 -3.74 45.37
CA LEU A 614 16.20 -4.49 46.48
C LEU A 614 17.15 -4.57 47.68
N ALA A 615 18.43 -4.82 47.45
CA ALA A 615 19.41 -4.84 48.53
C ALA A 615 19.60 -3.46 49.16
N ALA A 616 19.64 -2.40 48.35
CA ALA A 616 19.68 -1.03 48.85
C ALA A 616 18.45 -0.68 49.69
N PHE A 617 17.26 -1.12 49.27
CA PHE A 617 16.02 -0.96 50.04
C PHE A 617 16.07 -1.71 51.38
N LEU A 618 16.48 -2.98 51.37
CA LEU A 618 16.56 -3.83 52.56
C LEU A 618 17.61 -3.36 53.57
N LEU A 619 18.68 -2.70 53.11
CA LEU A 619 19.71 -2.12 53.97
C LEU A 619 19.15 -1.05 54.94
N ASN A 620 17.99 -0.45 54.64
CA ASN A 620 17.34 0.47 55.56
C ASN A 620 16.68 -0.22 56.77
N TYR A 621 16.52 -1.54 56.73
CA TYR A 621 15.80 -2.33 57.75
C TYR A 621 16.66 -3.40 58.43
N PHE A 622 17.73 -3.87 57.78
CA PHE A 622 18.57 -4.95 58.27
C PHE A 622 20.04 -4.52 58.37
N GLU A 623 20.80 -5.16 59.26
CA GLU A 623 22.25 -4.93 59.35
C GLU A 623 22.95 -5.30 58.04
N GLY A 624 23.99 -4.52 57.70
CA GLY A 624 24.69 -4.62 56.43
C GLY A 624 25.21 -6.03 56.11
N ILE A 625 25.66 -6.78 57.12
CA ILE A 625 26.22 -8.13 56.92
C ILE A 625 25.19 -9.10 56.31
N TYR A 626 23.92 -9.00 56.68
CA TYR A 626 22.83 -9.84 56.16
C TYR A 626 22.39 -9.45 54.75
N ILE A 627 22.86 -8.31 54.23
CA ILE A 627 22.51 -7.80 52.90
C ILE A 627 23.70 -7.89 51.93
N PHE A 628 24.89 -7.43 52.34
CA PHE A 628 26.07 -7.35 51.47
C PHE A 628 26.57 -8.72 51.02
N PHE A 629 26.67 -9.71 51.92
CA PHE A 629 27.17 -11.05 51.55
C PHE A 629 26.21 -11.81 50.62
N PRO A 630 24.88 -11.89 50.91
CA PRO A 630 23.94 -12.51 49.99
C PRO A 630 23.91 -11.83 48.62
N LEU A 631 23.97 -10.48 48.57
CA LEU A 631 24.06 -9.74 47.31
C LEU A 631 25.37 -10.05 46.56
N ALA A 632 26.51 -10.06 47.25
CA ALA A 632 27.80 -10.39 46.64
C ALA A 632 27.79 -11.81 46.03
N ILE A 633 27.26 -12.80 46.75
CA ILE A 633 27.11 -14.18 46.26
C ILE A 633 26.23 -14.20 45.02
N LEU A 634 25.06 -13.55 45.07
CA LEU A 634 24.13 -13.50 43.94
C LEU A 634 24.76 -12.85 42.71
N LEU A 635 25.45 -11.71 42.87
CA LEU A 635 26.15 -11.04 41.78
C LEU A 635 27.30 -11.89 41.22
N MET A 636 28.03 -12.59 42.09
CA MET A 636 29.08 -13.53 41.67
C MET A 636 28.50 -14.66 40.82
N VAL A 637 27.39 -15.27 41.27
CA VAL A 637 26.68 -16.32 40.52
C VAL A 637 26.20 -15.80 39.17
N MET A 638 25.62 -14.59 39.12
CA MET A 638 25.19 -13.96 37.86
C MET A 638 26.36 -13.70 36.91
N ILE A 639 27.48 -13.16 37.41
CA ILE A 639 28.68 -12.89 36.61
C ILE A 639 29.31 -14.20 36.12
N LEU A 640 29.38 -15.23 36.96
CA LEU A 640 29.89 -16.56 36.59
C LEU A 640 28.99 -17.24 35.55
N TYR A 641 27.67 -17.20 35.75
CA TYR A 641 26.69 -17.72 34.80
C TYR A 641 26.85 -17.03 33.44
N LYS A 642 26.93 -15.69 33.44
CA LYS A 642 27.24 -14.89 32.26
C LYS A 642 28.59 -15.27 31.66
N LYS A 643 29.65 -15.47 32.44
CA LYS A 643 30.97 -15.88 31.92
C LYS A 643 30.94 -17.26 31.25
N ILE A 644 30.25 -18.23 31.86
CA ILE A 644 30.11 -19.60 31.34
C ILE A 644 29.32 -19.61 30.03
N LYS A 645 28.20 -18.87 29.98
CA LYS A 645 27.34 -18.79 28.79
C LYS A 645 27.90 -17.87 27.70
N LEU A 646 28.53 -16.76 28.07
CA LEU A 646 28.75 -15.58 27.20
C LEU A 646 30.22 -15.20 26.99
N ARG A 647 31.17 -15.83 27.71
CA ARG A 647 32.64 -15.70 27.56
C ARG A 647 33.23 -14.27 27.58
N LYS A 648 32.45 -13.23 27.92
CA LYS A 648 32.91 -11.84 28.09
C LYS A 648 32.48 -11.29 29.45
N MET A 649 33.42 -10.67 30.17
CA MET A 649 33.18 -9.95 31.43
C MET A 649 33.23 -8.44 31.18
N ASN A 650 32.27 -7.70 31.75
CA ASN A 650 32.37 -6.25 31.82
C ASN A 650 33.23 -5.85 33.04
N ILE A 651 34.15 -4.91 32.84
CA ILE A 651 35.00 -4.37 33.93
C ILE A 651 34.12 -3.70 34.99
N PHE A 652 33.04 -3.03 34.60
CA PHE A 652 32.13 -2.34 35.51
C PHE A 652 31.31 -3.31 36.37
N GLU A 653 30.87 -4.44 35.82
CA GLU A 653 30.19 -5.50 36.59
C GLU A 653 31.13 -6.07 37.67
N SER A 654 32.40 -6.24 37.30
CA SER A 654 33.43 -6.75 38.22
C SER A 654 33.75 -5.74 39.32
N LEU A 655 33.84 -4.44 39.00
CA LEU A 655 34.04 -3.38 39.98
C LEU A 655 32.87 -3.26 40.96
N ILE A 656 31.63 -3.36 40.47
CA ILE A 656 30.44 -3.33 41.33
C ILE A 656 30.43 -4.52 42.29
N PHE A 657 30.75 -5.71 41.80
CA PHE A 657 30.93 -6.89 42.66
C PHE A 657 32.01 -6.68 43.72
N LEU A 658 33.18 -6.14 43.35
CA LEU A 658 34.28 -5.88 44.28
C LEU A 658 33.91 -4.85 45.36
N ILE A 659 33.17 -3.80 45.01
CA ILE A 659 32.68 -2.80 45.97
C ILE A 659 31.76 -3.47 47.00
N ILE A 660 30.80 -4.27 46.54
CA ILE A 660 29.82 -4.93 47.42
C ILE A 660 30.51 -5.97 48.31
N LEU A 661 31.46 -6.74 47.76
CA LEU A 661 32.28 -7.67 48.55
C LEU A 661 33.12 -6.93 49.60
N GLY A 662 33.74 -5.80 49.22
CA GLY A 662 34.50 -4.96 50.14
C GLY A 662 33.66 -4.39 51.28
N LEU A 663 32.42 -3.98 51.00
CA LEU A 663 31.44 -3.56 52.02
C LEU A 663 31.06 -4.73 52.94
N GLY A 664 30.87 -5.94 52.37
CA GLY A 664 30.63 -7.15 53.15
C GLY A 664 31.77 -7.48 54.11
N ILE A 665 33.02 -7.50 53.63
CA ILE A 665 34.19 -7.73 54.49
C ILE A 665 34.30 -6.63 55.55
N SER A 666 34.10 -5.37 55.17
CA SER A 666 34.17 -4.23 56.11
C SER A 666 33.10 -4.33 57.20
N SER A 667 31.91 -4.86 56.89
CA SER A 667 30.83 -5.05 57.88
C SER A 667 31.18 -6.05 59.00
N ILE A 668 32.16 -6.93 58.79
CA ILE A 668 32.64 -7.86 59.83
C ILE A 668 33.52 -7.12 60.86
N PHE A 669 34.36 -6.20 60.39
CA PHE A 669 35.41 -5.59 61.22
C PHE A 669 35.04 -4.17 61.71
N VAL A 670 34.18 -3.47 60.99
CA VAL A 670 33.80 -2.08 61.27
C VAL A 670 32.31 -2.05 61.63
N LYS A 671 32.03 -1.92 62.93
CA LYS A 671 30.67 -1.96 63.49
C LYS A 671 29.80 -0.84 62.90
N GLU A 672 30.40 0.31 62.59
CA GLU A 672 29.74 1.44 61.96
C GLU A 672 29.23 1.09 60.55
N VAL A 673 30.01 0.34 59.75
CA VAL A 673 29.60 -0.10 58.40
C VAL A 673 28.46 -1.12 58.48
N ASN A 674 28.43 -1.95 59.51
CA ASN A 674 27.36 -2.92 59.72
C ASN A 674 26.05 -2.26 60.19
N LEU A 675 26.14 -1.22 61.02
CA LEU A 675 24.99 -0.50 61.59
C LEU A 675 24.54 0.71 60.75
N LEU A 676 25.28 1.07 59.69
CA LEU A 676 24.88 2.11 58.74
C LEU A 676 23.71 1.61 57.88
N THR A 677 22.49 1.79 58.37
CA THR A 677 21.25 1.49 57.65
C THR A 677 20.93 2.58 56.61
N LYS A 678 21.83 2.78 55.64
CA LYS A 678 21.67 3.82 54.61
C LYS A 678 21.95 3.29 53.21
N ASP A 679 20.93 3.34 52.36
CA ASP A 679 20.96 2.86 50.97
C ASP A 679 22.02 3.48 50.06
N HIS A 680 22.43 4.73 50.32
CA HIS A 680 23.45 5.43 49.55
C HIS A 680 24.83 4.75 49.58
N LEU A 681 25.09 3.86 50.56
CA LEU A 681 26.32 3.06 50.60
C LEU A 681 26.42 2.10 49.40
N ILE A 682 25.28 1.58 48.91
CA ILE A 682 25.23 0.73 47.71
C ILE A 682 25.01 1.58 46.46
N LEU A 683 23.96 2.41 46.45
CA LEU A 683 23.53 3.10 45.24
C LEU A 683 24.51 4.19 44.80
N GLY A 684 25.18 4.89 45.72
CA GLY A 684 26.09 5.99 45.40
C GLY A 684 27.27 5.57 44.52
N PRO A 685 28.10 4.60 44.95
CA PRO A 685 29.21 4.09 44.15
C PRO A 685 28.78 3.49 42.80
N ILE A 686 27.65 2.77 42.77
CA ILE A 686 27.11 2.16 41.54
C ILE A 686 26.67 3.24 40.55
N THR A 687 25.94 4.26 41.03
CA THR A 687 25.50 5.40 40.22
C THR A 687 26.68 6.13 39.61
N LEU A 688 27.74 6.37 40.41
CA LEU A 688 28.98 7.00 39.92
C LEU A 688 29.65 6.16 38.82
N LEU A 689 29.77 4.84 39.02
CA LEU A 689 30.32 3.94 38.00
C LEU A 689 29.49 3.93 36.71
N MET A 690 28.17 3.98 36.82
CA MET A 690 27.29 4.09 35.64
C MET A 690 27.52 5.41 34.89
N PHE A 691 27.60 6.55 35.58
CA PHE A 691 27.92 7.83 34.94
C PHE A 691 29.30 7.81 34.27
N ILE A 692 30.32 7.28 34.95
CA ILE A 692 31.67 7.12 34.37
C ILE A 692 31.58 6.26 33.11
N SER A 693 30.83 5.16 33.14
CA SER A 693 30.68 4.25 32.00
C SER A 693 30.04 4.93 30.78
N VAL A 694 29.11 5.85 30.99
CA VAL A 694 28.48 6.67 29.94
C VAL A 694 29.48 7.70 29.39
N ILE A 695 30.22 8.40 30.26
CA ILE A 695 31.19 9.44 29.88
C ILE A 695 32.31 8.85 29.00
N ILE A 696 32.80 7.65 29.31
CA ILE A 696 33.85 6.99 28.52
C ILE A 696 33.31 6.19 27.32
N ASN A 697 32.01 6.30 27.01
CA ASN A 697 31.33 5.55 25.94
C ASN A 697 31.49 4.02 26.03
N LYS A 698 31.51 3.47 27.25
CA LYS A 698 31.49 2.02 27.52
C LYS A 698 30.31 1.66 28.43
N PRO A 699 29.06 1.80 27.94
CA PRO A 699 27.88 1.65 28.77
C PRO A 699 27.80 0.26 29.39
N LEU A 700 27.40 0.22 30.67
CA LEU A 700 27.37 -1.00 31.46
C LEU A 700 26.51 -2.08 30.81
N VAL A 701 25.33 -1.70 30.31
CA VAL A 701 24.32 -2.62 29.77
C VAL A 701 24.68 -3.19 28.39
N LYS A 702 25.65 -2.59 27.67
CA LYS A 702 25.99 -2.95 26.29
C LYS A 702 26.33 -4.43 26.13
N ASN A 703 27.26 -4.91 26.95
CA ASN A 703 27.74 -6.29 26.89
C ASN A 703 26.67 -7.32 27.23
N SER A 704 25.56 -6.92 27.84
CA SER A 704 24.43 -7.78 28.16
C SER A 704 23.38 -7.74 27.05
N LEU A 705 23.07 -6.56 26.50
CA LEU A 705 22.07 -6.42 25.43
C LEU A 705 22.54 -6.91 24.07
N VAL A 706 23.85 -7.05 23.82
CA VAL A 706 24.40 -7.59 22.55
C VAL A 706 23.76 -8.91 22.11
N TYR A 707 23.26 -9.73 23.04
CA TYR A 707 22.68 -11.05 22.73
C TYR A 707 21.23 -11.01 22.24
N ASP A 708 20.55 -9.87 22.41
CA ASP A 708 19.14 -9.72 22.01
C ASP A 708 19.00 -9.09 20.61
N TYR A 709 20.10 -8.61 20.03
CA TYR A 709 20.14 -7.93 18.74
C TYR A 709 21.07 -8.65 17.76
N SER A 710 20.90 -8.36 16.48
CA SER A 710 21.76 -8.89 15.42
C SER A 710 23.22 -8.41 15.57
N LYS A 711 24.15 -9.18 15.00
CA LYS A 711 25.60 -8.85 15.02
C LYS A 711 25.90 -7.50 14.38
N GLU A 712 25.21 -7.19 13.29
CA GLU A 712 25.42 -5.96 12.52
C GLU A 712 24.89 -4.75 13.28
N PHE A 713 23.70 -4.87 13.87
CA PHE A 713 23.10 -3.79 14.66
C PHE A 713 23.95 -3.40 15.86
N VAL A 714 24.53 -4.38 16.55
CA VAL A 714 25.39 -4.16 17.73
C VAL A 714 26.63 -3.31 17.42
N GLN A 715 27.07 -3.30 16.16
CA GLN A 715 28.22 -2.52 15.71
C GLN A 715 27.86 -1.07 15.36
N THR A 716 26.58 -0.76 15.25
CA THR A 716 26.12 0.59 14.88
C THR A 716 26.34 1.60 16.00
N LYS A 717 26.54 2.86 15.62
CA LYS A 717 26.52 3.99 16.54
C LYS A 717 25.16 4.14 17.24
N LEU A 718 24.07 3.71 16.59
CA LEU A 718 22.72 3.70 17.17
C LEU A 718 22.62 2.79 18.39
N PHE A 719 23.09 1.55 18.29
CA PHE A 719 23.10 0.61 19.43
C PHE A 719 23.94 1.16 20.60
N LEU A 720 25.08 1.79 20.32
CA LEU A 720 25.89 2.45 21.34
C LEU A 720 25.11 3.61 22.01
N SER A 721 24.44 4.45 21.23
CA SER A 721 23.62 5.56 21.74
C SER A 721 22.47 5.06 22.63
N MET A 722 21.75 4.02 22.18
CA MET A 722 20.66 3.40 22.95
C MET A 722 21.15 2.82 24.29
N THR A 723 22.26 2.08 24.27
CA THR A 723 22.82 1.47 25.49
C THR A 723 23.41 2.50 26.45
N ASN A 724 23.97 3.60 25.94
CA ASN A 724 24.36 4.77 26.74
C ASN A 724 23.16 5.43 27.41
N GLY A 725 22.10 5.73 26.64
CA GLY A 725 20.88 6.32 27.17
C GLY A 725 20.22 5.45 28.24
N LEU A 726 20.18 4.13 28.03
CA LEU A 726 19.63 3.21 29.03
C LEU A 726 20.47 3.17 30.32
N THR A 727 21.81 3.16 30.20
CA THR A 727 22.70 3.21 31.37
C THR A 727 22.54 4.52 32.13
N PHE A 728 22.37 5.63 31.41
CA PHE A 728 22.10 6.94 32.00
C PHE A 728 20.75 6.98 32.73
N ILE A 729 19.68 6.41 32.15
CA ILE A 729 18.36 6.31 32.80
C ILE A 729 18.46 5.57 34.13
N TRP A 730 19.13 4.42 34.16
CA TRP A 730 19.32 3.68 35.42
C TRP A 730 20.16 4.46 36.45
N ALA A 731 21.23 5.13 36.00
CA ALA A 731 22.01 6.01 36.88
C ALA A 731 21.14 7.13 37.45
N PHE A 732 20.27 7.73 36.64
CA PHE A 732 19.37 8.80 37.05
C PHE A 732 18.28 8.30 38.01
N ILE A 733 17.75 7.09 37.80
CA ILE A 733 16.80 6.46 38.73
C ILE A 733 17.45 6.25 40.10
N TYR A 734 18.65 5.68 40.15
CA TYR A 734 19.38 5.50 41.41
C TYR A 734 19.75 6.82 42.06
N LEU A 735 20.15 7.83 41.28
CA LEU A 735 20.38 9.19 41.78
C LEU A 735 19.11 9.79 42.41
N THR A 736 17.96 9.59 41.76
CA THR A 736 16.65 10.06 42.27
C THR A 736 16.28 9.35 43.57
N ILE A 737 16.60 8.07 43.72
CA ILE A 737 16.39 7.34 44.98
C ILE A 737 17.30 7.88 46.09
N ILE A 738 18.59 8.16 45.80
CA ILE A 738 19.55 8.71 46.77
C ILE A 738 19.17 10.13 47.21
N PHE A 739 18.82 11.00 46.25
CA PHE A 739 18.59 12.43 46.52
C PHE A 739 17.13 12.77 46.84
N GLY A 740 16.18 11.91 46.45
CA GLY A 740 14.76 12.13 46.69
C GLY A 740 14.39 12.39 48.15
N PRO A 741 14.97 11.69 49.16
CA PRO A 741 14.68 11.93 50.57
C PRO A 741 15.03 13.35 51.03
N PHE A 742 15.97 14.05 50.39
CA PHE A 742 16.27 15.45 50.70
C PHE A 742 15.11 16.40 50.34
N PHE A 743 14.27 16.02 49.38
CA PHE A 743 13.13 16.81 48.92
C PHE A 743 11.80 16.34 49.51
N THR A 744 11.62 15.03 49.68
CA THR A 744 10.35 14.43 50.14
C THR A 744 10.34 14.11 51.64
N GLY A 745 11.50 14.14 52.31
CA GLY A 745 11.67 13.68 53.68
C GLY A 745 11.82 12.15 53.79
N GLU A 746 12.51 11.69 54.85
CA GLU A 746 12.86 10.27 55.06
C GLU A 746 11.63 9.35 55.20
N ARG A 747 10.47 9.88 55.61
CA ARG A 747 9.22 9.11 55.75
C ARG A 747 8.69 8.55 54.42
N HIS A 748 9.08 9.13 53.29
CA HIS A 748 8.59 8.74 51.96
C HIS A 748 9.63 7.96 51.14
N MET A 749 10.72 7.50 51.77
CA MET A 749 11.81 6.80 51.10
C MET A 749 11.36 5.55 50.33
N SER A 750 10.42 4.76 50.88
CA SER A 750 9.89 3.56 50.23
C SER A 750 9.14 3.86 48.92
N VAL A 751 8.52 5.04 48.80
CA VAL A 751 7.79 5.46 47.60
C VAL A 751 8.75 5.69 46.44
N LEU A 752 9.98 6.16 46.70
CA LEU A 752 10.98 6.42 45.66
C LEU A 752 11.46 5.13 44.98
N TYR A 753 11.42 3.99 45.67
CA TYR A 753 11.78 2.70 45.07
C TYR A 753 10.77 2.24 43.99
N ASN A 754 9.59 2.87 43.88
CA ASN A 754 8.70 2.63 42.74
C ASN A 754 9.32 3.03 41.40
N PHE A 755 10.31 3.95 41.38
CA PHE A 755 11.06 4.29 40.17
C PHE A 755 11.87 3.11 39.60
N VAL A 756 12.14 2.07 40.39
CA VAL A 756 12.77 0.83 39.90
C VAL A 756 11.86 0.14 38.89
N PHE A 757 10.54 0.09 39.13
CA PHE A 757 9.59 -0.47 38.17
C PHE A 757 9.51 0.37 36.89
N VAL A 758 9.65 1.69 36.99
CA VAL A 758 9.80 2.57 35.83
C VAL A 758 11.08 2.24 35.05
N GLY A 759 12.20 1.96 35.73
CA GLY A 759 13.44 1.51 35.11
C GLY A 759 13.30 0.17 34.38
N LEU A 760 12.59 -0.80 34.98
CA LEU A 760 12.29 -2.09 34.34
C LEU A 760 11.45 -1.91 33.08
N PHE A 761 10.43 -1.05 33.14
CA PHE A 761 9.59 -0.68 32.00
C PHE A 761 10.41 -0.01 30.89
N LEU A 762 11.20 1.02 31.25
CA LEU A 762 12.04 1.75 30.30
C LEU A 762 13.10 0.84 29.68
N THR A 763 13.63 -0.14 30.40
CA THR A 763 14.60 -1.10 29.82
C THR A 763 13.99 -1.88 28.66
N HIS A 764 12.69 -2.17 28.70
CA HIS A 764 11.99 -2.84 27.60
C HIS A 764 11.65 -1.89 26.45
N TYR A 765 11.08 -0.72 26.75
CA TYR A 765 10.48 0.16 25.73
C TYR A 765 11.40 1.28 25.22
N TYR A 766 12.46 1.61 25.95
CA TYR A 766 13.34 2.73 25.60
C TYR A 766 13.95 2.65 24.20
N PRO A 767 14.45 1.50 23.70
CA PRO A 767 14.97 1.42 22.33
C PRO A 767 13.93 1.84 21.27
N SER A 768 12.69 1.38 21.41
CA SER A 768 11.60 1.74 20.50
C SER A 768 11.17 3.21 20.65
N ILE A 769 11.04 3.69 21.90
CA ILE A 769 10.71 5.10 22.18
C ILE A 769 11.78 6.02 21.59
N TYR A 770 13.07 5.66 21.73
CA TYR A 770 14.18 6.46 21.22
C TYR A 770 14.13 6.63 19.71
N VAL A 771 13.80 5.58 18.96
CA VAL A 771 13.64 5.64 17.50
C VAL A 771 12.41 6.48 17.12
N ASN A 772 11.25 6.14 17.68
CA ASN A 772 9.98 6.74 17.29
C ASN A 772 9.87 8.23 17.64
N THR A 773 10.40 8.64 18.81
CA THR A 773 10.35 10.04 19.24
C THR A 773 11.42 10.93 18.58
N SER A 774 12.45 10.32 17.99
CA SER A 774 13.51 11.06 17.29
C SER A 774 13.10 11.50 15.88
N ILE A 775 12.01 10.96 15.33
CA ILE A 775 11.46 11.32 14.03
C ILE A 775 10.21 12.17 14.26
N LYS A 776 10.21 13.38 13.70
CA LYS A 776 9.08 14.30 13.84
C LYS A 776 8.01 14.00 12.79
N LYS A 777 6.74 13.93 13.18
CA LYS A 777 5.64 13.93 12.21
C LYS A 777 5.55 15.29 11.53
N SER A 778 5.48 15.33 10.19
CA SER A 778 5.34 16.56 9.40
C SER A 778 3.97 17.19 9.56
#